data_AF-A0A838SES2-F1
#
_entry.id   AF-A0A838SES2-F1
#
_cell.length_a   1.000
_cell.length_b   1.000
_cell.length_c   1.000
_cell.angle_alpha   90.00
_cell.angle_beta   90.00
_cell.angle_gamma   90.00
#
_symmetry.space_group_name_H-M   'P 1'
#
loop_
_entity.id
_entity.type
_entity.pdbx_description
1 polymer ?
#
loop_
_entity_poly.entity_id
_entity_poly.type
_entity_poly.pdbx_seq_one_letter_code
_entity_poly.pdbx_strand_id
1 'polypeptide(L)'
;EVLPASMPFSHVNQLMTKKELTKLVDRVYRQAGLHEVVVMLDQLKDLGFSYATKAGVSICIDNMHIPSRKKELIERAKGDVSQVHEQYSEGLITNGERYNKVIDIWAHVGEEVAIEMMKEIKEGGGRGAAEGLNPIFMMADSGARGSSQQIRQLGGMRGLMAKPSGEIIETPITANFREGLTVLQYFISTHGARKGLADTALKTANSGYLTRRLVDAAQDVIISEPDCFTTEGIIVSALVEGGEVIQPLDERILGRLTAEDLLDPVTQEVIVKAHEELEEELCKTIVEAGIDHVKIRSVLTCQSRWGVCAKCYGRDLARGRLVEMGEPVGVIAAQSIGEPGTQLTMRTFHIGGTASKVVEQTVLASKHDGTIKFLSFDAKKNADFYNPNMAVKTRQGDWVVMVRNGKVAVIDETGREREKYPVVYGGKIKIPDGGKVEVGQKFVEWDPYSLTILTEVGGRVAFGDIAEGVTMKEEVDEVTGLSRRVVIEQAGTNLRPRLSVKDESGKTAKLSSGSPARYLLPVGAHIFVEKGSTLYPGDVLAKIPRETTKTKDITGGLPRVAELFEARKPKEHAVVTEIDGEVSFGGFVKGLRKVVVDNKIGDVKEYFIPRGRHVNVHEGDWVRAGEPLMDGSANPHDILSVLGPRELQKYLVDEVQEVYRLQGVVINDKHIEVITRQMLKKVRIEDAGDSSFLPGTQVNKSVFDDENERVLSEGGQPALGKPVLLGITKASLSTDSFISGASFQETTRVLTEAAINGRTDDLRGLKENVIVGRLIPAGTGWGAYRETFVPKRTEDVALSSEDQSSLNKVHSSSDK
;
A
#
# COMPACT_ATOMS: atom_id res chain seq x y z
N GLU A 1 34.44 22.79 11.89
CA GLU A 1 33.86 24.16 12.00
C GLU A 1 32.41 24.10 12.42
N VAL A 2 31.52 23.48 11.64
CA VAL A 2 30.08 23.40 11.95
C VAL A 2 29.66 22.12 12.70
N LEU A 3 30.38 21.02 12.48
CA LEU A 3 30.06 19.74 13.12
C LEU A 3 30.39 19.79 14.63
N PRO A 4 29.48 19.34 15.51
CA PRO A 4 29.76 19.25 16.95
C PRO A 4 30.98 18.37 17.25
N ALA A 5 31.73 18.73 18.29
CA ALA A 5 32.98 18.05 18.64
C ALA A 5 32.80 16.56 19.00
N SER A 6 31.60 16.17 19.43
CA SER A 6 31.24 14.79 19.76
C SER A 6 31.08 13.87 18.54
N MET A 7 30.98 14.44 17.33
CA MET A 7 30.70 13.68 16.11
C MET A 7 31.96 13.39 15.29
N PRO A 8 32.14 12.17 14.77
CA PRO A 8 33.29 11.85 13.95
C PRO A 8 33.21 12.49 12.56
N PHE A 9 34.36 12.95 12.06
CA PHE A 9 34.48 13.59 10.75
C PHE A 9 34.10 12.66 9.58
N SER A 10 34.13 11.35 9.78
CA SER A 10 33.69 10.37 8.77
C SER A 10 32.25 10.59 8.31
N HIS A 11 31.38 11.17 9.14
CA HIS A 11 29.99 11.45 8.78
C HIS A 11 29.83 12.59 7.77
N VAL A 12 30.80 13.49 7.67
CA VAL A 12 30.79 14.61 6.72
C VAL A 12 31.72 14.39 5.54
N ASN A 13 32.61 13.40 5.60
CA ASN A 13 33.57 13.07 4.55
C ASN A 13 32.93 12.27 3.40
N GLN A 14 31.83 12.79 2.86
CA GLN A 14 31.07 12.22 1.74
C GLN A 14 30.33 13.34 0.99
N LEU A 15 29.77 13.02 -0.18
CA LEU A 15 28.94 13.97 -0.91
C LEU A 15 27.66 14.26 -0.12
N MET A 16 27.54 15.48 0.40
CA MET A 16 26.42 15.90 1.23
C MET A 16 25.19 16.25 0.38
N THR A 17 24.46 15.22 -0.04
CA THR A 17 23.14 15.37 -0.66
C THR A 17 22.10 15.78 0.39
N LYS A 18 20.93 16.25 -0.04
CA LYS A 18 19.79 16.52 0.86
C LYS A 18 19.48 15.35 1.80
N LYS A 19 19.54 14.11 1.29
CA LYS A 19 19.28 12.89 2.08
C LYS A 19 20.36 12.67 3.14
N GLU A 20 21.63 12.80 2.77
CA GLU A 20 22.75 12.65 3.70
C GLU A 20 22.78 13.75 4.75
N LEU A 21 22.40 14.99 4.40
CA LEU A 21 22.22 16.08 5.36
C LEU A 21 21.12 15.78 6.37
N THR A 22 19.96 15.27 5.93
CA THR A 22 18.89 14.86 6.87
C THR A 22 19.36 13.74 7.80
N LYS A 23 20.11 12.75 7.29
CA LYS A 23 20.71 11.69 8.12
C LYS A 23 21.74 12.23 9.11
N LEU A 24 22.55 13.21 8.71
CA LEU A 24 23.50 13.86 9.61
C LEU A 24 22.73 14.52 10.75
N VAL A 25 21.71 15.33 10.45
CA VAL A 25 20.88 16.01 11.47
C VAL A 25 20.27 15.02 12.45
N ASP A 26 19.72 13.91 11.95
CA ASP A 26 19.16 12.84 12.79
C ASP A 26 20.22 12.19 13.70
N ARG A 27 21.42 11.90 13.17
CA ARG A 27 22.53 11.35 13.99
C ARG A 27 22.99 12.32 15.07
N VAL A 28 23.15 13.60 14.73
CA VAL A 28 23.56 14.62 15.70
C VAL A 28 22.48 14.79 16.77
N TYR A 29 21.20 14.72 16.40
CA TYR A 29 20.10 14.78 17.37
C TYR A 29 20.17 13.67 18.40
N ARG A 30 20.51 12.46 17.96
CA ARG A 30 20.57 11.28 18.83
C ARG A 30 21.82 11.25 19.70
N GLN A 31 22.98 11.64 19.17
CA GLN A 31 24.26 11.53 19.88
C GLN A 31 24.61 12.78 20.70
N ALA A 32 24.35 13.97 20.16
CA ALA A 32 24.74 15.25 20.77
C ALA A 32 23.55 15.98 21.43
N GLY A 33 22.32 15.58 21.14
CA GLY A 33 21.10 16.14 21.72
C GLY A 33 20.58 17.39 21.00
N LEU A 34 19.46 17.91 21.49
CA LEU A 34 18.70 18.99 20.83
C LEU A 34 19.48 20.30 20.70
N HIS A 35 20.24 20.69 21.73
CA HIS A 35 20.94 21.99 21.74
C HIS A 35 22.00 22.07 20.65
N GLU A 36 22.87 21.06 20.57
CA GLU A 36 23.95 20.96 19.59
C GLU A 36 23.40 20.92 18.15
N VAL A 37 22.29 20.21 17.92
CA VAL A 37 21.63 20.22 16.62
C VAL A 37 21.18 21.61 16.21
N VAL A 38 20.56 22.37 17.12
CA VAL A 38 20.06 23.72 16.80
C VAL A 38 21.20 24.64 16.43
N VAL A 39 22.31 24.61 17.18
CA VAL A 39 23.51 25.40 16.89
C VAL A 39 24.12 24.99 15.55
N MET A 40 24.28 23.69 15.32
CA MET A 40 24.79 23.15 14.06
C MET A 40 23.92 23.57 12.87
N LEU A 41 22.59 23.50 12.99
CA LEU A 41 21.67 23.84 11.91
C LEU A 41 21.77 25.32 11.51
N ASP A 42 21.91 26.23 12.48
CA ASP A 42 22.03 27.66 12.20
C ASP A 42 23.36 27.98 11.49
N GLN A 43 24.45 27.40 11.99
CA GLN A 43 25.77 27.52 11.35
C GLN A 43 25.81 26.86 9.96
N LEU A 44 25.15 25.71 9.78
CA LEU A 44 25.05 25.02 8.50
C LEU A 44 24.26 25.84 7.48
N LYS A 45 23.19 26.52 7.91
CA LYS A 45 22.41 27.43 7.08
C LYS A 45 23.28 28.59 6.57
N ASP A 46 24.03 29.25 7.45
CA ASP A 46 24.89 30.38 7.08
C ASP A 46 26.05 29.95 6.18
N LEU A 47 26.68 28.81 6.49
CA LEU A 47 27.69 28.18 5.65
C LEU A 47 27.12 27.87 4.26
N GLY A 48 25.96 27.22 4.22
CA GLY A 48 25.26 26.85 3.00
C GLY A 48 24.95 28.05 2.11
N PHE A 49 24.43 29.14 2.68
CA PHE A 49 24.17 30.36 1.92
C PHE A 49 25.46 31.02 1.41
N SER A 50 26.50 31.12 2.23
CA SER A 50 27.79 31.70 1.82
C SER A 50 28.40 30.94 0.64
N TYR A 51 28.46 29.60 0.72
CA TYR A 51 29.03 28.78 -0.34
C TYR A 51 28.12 28.68 -1.57
N ALA A 52 26.80 28.72 -1.41
CA ALA A 52 25.88 28.80 -2.54
C ALA A 52 26.07 30.10 -3.35
N THR A 53 26.27 31.24 -2.68
CA THR A 53 26.59 32.50 -3.35
C THR A 53 27.94 32.45 -4.06
N LYS A 54 28.99 31.90 -3.42
CA LYS A 54 30.33 31.74 -4.01
C LYS A 54 30.32 30.78 -5.20
N ALA A 55 29.51 29.72 -5.15
CA ALA A 55 29.41 28.74 -6.23
C ALA A 55 28.80 29.34 -7.51
N GLY A 56 28.02 30.42 -7.41
CA GLY A 56 27.50 31.14 -8.59
C GLY A 56 26.66 30.27 -9.53
N VAL A 57 26.00 29.24 -9.00
CA VAL A 57 25.25 28.26 -9.81
C VAL A 57 24.11 28.97 -10.53
N SER A 58 24.11 28.89 -11.86
CA SER A 58 23.11 29.50 -12.74
C SER A 58 22.59 28.48 -13.74
N ILE A 59 21.47 28.78 -14.40
CA ILE A 59 20.87 27.92 -15.44
C ILE A 59 20.83 28.71 -16.75
N CYS A 60 21.41 28.16 -17.80
CA CYS A 60 21.28 28.64 -19.17
C CYS A 60 20.72 27.57 -20.11
N ILE A 61 20.38 27.97 -21.34
CA ILE A 61 19.83 27.07 -22.37
C ILE A 61 20.80 25.94 -22.74
N ASP A 62 22.11 26.19 -22.66
CA ASP A 62 23.14 25.19 -22.99
C ASP A 62 23.29 24.12 -21.91
N ASN A 63 22.86 24.40 -20.67
CA ASN A 63 22.83 23.39 -19.61
C ASN A 63 21.74 22.33 -19.84
N MET A 64 20.73 22.62 -20.67
CA MET A 64 19.65 21.67 -21.00
C MET A 64 20.11 20.67 -22.07
N HIS A 65 20.99 19.74 -21.72
CA HIS A 65 21.58 18.78 -22.67
C HIS A 65 20.52 17.89 -23.34
N ILE A 66 20.63 17.71 -24.66
CA ILE A 66 19.78 16.79 -25.44
C ILE A 66 20.59 15.53 -25.71
N PRO A 67 20.09 14.34 -25.38
CA PRO A 67 20.85 13.10 -25.56
C PRO A 67 21.21 12.85 -27.02
N SER A 68 22.46 12.49 -27.27
CA SER A 68 22.94 12.23 -28.64
C SER A 68 22.17 11.09 -29.32
N ARG A 69 21.83 10.05 -28.55
CA ARG A 69 21.08 8.87 -29.00
C ARG A 69 19.57 9.06 -29.05
N LYS A 70 19.03 10.22 -28.67
CA LYS A 70 17.58 10.48 -28.63
C LYS A 70 16.90 10.13 -29.95
N LYS A 71 17.45 10.56 -31.09
CA LYS A 71 16.86 10.30 -32.42
C LYS A 71 16.81 8.81 -32.73
N GLU A 72 17.87 8.08 -32.41
CA GLU A 72 17.94 6.63 -32.63
C GLU A 72 16.88 5.89 -31.80
N LEU A 73 16.75 6.25 -30.51
CA LEU A 73 15.74 5.66 -29.61
C LEU A 73 14.31 5.92 -30.10
N ILE A 74 14.04 7.14 -30.58
CA ILE A 74 12.71 7.49 -31.11
C ILE A 74 12.41 6.73 -32.41
N GLU A 75 13.37 6.60 -33.33
CA GLU A 75 13.16 5.85 -34.56
C GLU A 75 12.97 4.35 -34.31
N ARG A 76 13.72 3.78 -33.34
CA ARG A 76 13.50 2.41 -32.87
C ARG A 76 12.08 2.22 -32.34
N ALA A 77 11.63 3.12 -31.45
CA ALA A 77 10.28 3.11 -30.90
C ALA A 77 9.19 3.19 -31.97
N LYS A 78 9.38 4.04 -33.00
CA LYS A 78 8.45 4.11 -34.15
C LYS A 78 8.42 2.82 -34.94
N GLY A 79 9.57 2.15 -35.11
CA GLY A 79 9.67 0.83 -35.71
C GLY A 79 8.87 -0.21 -34.93
N ASP A 80 9.06 -0.27 -33.60
CA ASP A 80 8.36 -1.19 -32.71
C ASP A 80 6.84 -0.94 -32.72
N VAL A 81 6.42 0.33 -32.68
CA VAL A 81 5.01 0.73 -32.81
C VAL A 81 4.44 0.30 -34.16
N SER A 82 5.22 0.42 -35.24
CA SER A 82 4.79 -0.02 -36.58
C SER A 82 4.60 -1.54 -36.63
N GLN A 83 5.49 -2.32 -36.01
CA GLN A 83 5.31 -3.78 -35.88
C GLN A 83 4.06 -4.13 -35.07
N VAL A 84 3.76 -3.39 -33.99
CA VAL A 84 2.53 -3.58 -33.22
C VAL A 84 1.29 -3.25 -34.07
N HIS A 85 1.35 -2.21 -34.90
CA HIS A 85 0.28 -1.90 -35.84
C HIS A 85 0.14 -2.97 -36.94
N GLU A 86 1.23 -3.54 -37.43
CA GLU A 86 1.22 -4.65 -38.38
C GLU A 86 0.62 -5.91 -37.74
N GLN A 87 1.03 -6.28 -36.53
CA GLN A 87 0.41 -7.35 -35.75
C GLN A 87 -1.09 -7.15 -35.53
N TYR A 88 -1.52 -5.91 -35.33
CA TYR A 88 -2.94 -5.57 -35.24
C TYR A 88 -3.62 -5.74 -36.60
N SER A 89 -2.99 -5.31 -37.68
CA SER A 89 -3.53 -5.39 -39.05
C SER A 89 -3.65 -6.84 -39.54
N GLU A 90 -2.71 -7.70 -39.14
CA GLU A 90 -2.74 -9.17 -39.31
C GLU A 90 -3.68 -9.86 -38.28
N GLY A 91 -4.18 -9.11 -37.30
CA GLY A 91 -5.09 -9.50 -36.21
C GLY A 91 -4.57 -10.47 -35.17
N LEU A 92 -3.25 -10.59 -35.06
CA LEU A 92 -2.58 -11.31 -33.97
C LEU A 92 -2.90 -10.71 -32.58
N ILE A 93 -3.20 -9.42 -32.51
CA ILE A 93 -3.50 -8.70 -31.26
C ILE A 93 -4.80 -7.87 -31.35
N THR A 94 -5.45 -7.64 -30.21
CA THR A 94 -6.66 -6.80 -30.13
C THR A 94 -6.36 -5.30 -30.16
N ASN A 95 -7.36 -4.45 -30.46
CA ASN A 95 -7.16 -2.99 -30.41
C ASN A 95 -6.82 -2.50 -28.98
N GLY A 96 -7.40 -3.11 -27.95
CA GLY A 96 -7.06 -2.80 -26.55
C GLY A 96 -5.62 -3.18 -26.21
N GLU A 97 -5.18 -4.38 -26.63
CA GLU A 97 -3.78 -4.82 -26.48
C GLU A 97 -2.82 -3.94 -27.29
N ARG A 98 -3.19 -3.57 -28.52
CA ARG A 98 -2.43 -2.63 -29.36
C ARG A 98 -2.23 -1.31 -28.63
N TYR A 99 -3.31 -0.70 -28.15
CA TYR A 99 -3.26 0.57 -27.41
C TYR A 99 -2.36 0.48 -26.18
N ASN A 100 -2.48 -0.59 -25.37
CA ASN A 100 -1.63 -0.79 -24.20
C ASN A 100 -0.16 -1.01 -24.56
N LYS A 101 0.14 -1.85 -25.57
CA LYS A 101 1.51 -2.08 -26.05
C LYS A 101 2.15 -0.80 -26.57
N VAL A 102 1.42 0.01 -27.34
CA VAL A 102 1.93 1.29 -27.86
C VAL A 102 2.27 2.25 -26.72
N ILE A 103 1.40 2.34 -25.71
CA ILE A 103 1.67 3.14 -24.50
C ILE A 103 2.91 2.63 -23.76
N ASP A 104 3.04 1.32 -23.59
CA ASP A 104 4.18 0.72 -22.88
C ASP A 104 5.50 0.98 -23.61
N ILE A 105 5.54 0.84 -24.94
CA ILE A 105 6.72 1.16 -25.76
C ILE A 105 7.13 2.62 -25.54
N TRP A 106 6.19 3.56 -25.64
CA TRP A 106 6.50 4.98 -25.45
C TRP A 106 6.88 5.34 -24.02
N ALA A 107 6.30 4.67 -23.02
CA ALA A 107 6.68 4.83 -21.62
C ALA A 107 8.12 4.34 -21.38
N HIS A 108 8.46 3.17 -21.93
CA HIS A 108 9.81 2.59 -21.82
C HIS A 108 10.87 3.47 -22.48
N VAL A 109 10.64 3.88 -23.72
CA VAL A 109 11.54 4.75 -24.48
C VAL A 109 11.69 6.11 -23.79
N GLY A 110 10.61 6.64 -23.21
CA GLY A 110 10.68 7.85 -22.40
C GLY A 110 11.65 7.72 -21.21
N GLU A 111 11.69 6.56 -20.55
CA GLU A 111 12.62 6.29 -19.46
C GLU A 111 14.05 6.05 -19.96
N GLU A 112 14.24 5.30 -21.04
CA GLU A 112 15.56 5.09 -21.65
C GLU A 112 16.21 6.43 -22.06
N VAL A 113 15.43 7.32 -22.69
CA VAL A 113 15.88 8.67 -23.05
C VAL A 113 16.29 9.46 -21.81
N ALA A 114 15.57 9.30 -20.69
CA ALA A 114 15.90 9.98 -19.43
C ALA A 114 17.20 9.45 -18.80
N ILE A 115 17.39 8.14 -18.81
CA ILE A 115 18.59 7.48 -18.28
C ILE A 115 19.81 7.90 -19.11
N GLU A 116 19.72 7.85 -20.44
CA GLU A 116 20.84 8.23 -21.31
C GLU A 116 21.16 9.72 -21.18
N MET A 117 20.13 10.57 -21.05
CA MET A 117 20.31 12.00 -20.76
C MET A 117 21.09 12.21 -19.46
N MET A 118 20.68 11.55 -18.37
CA MET A 118 21.36 11.68 -17.07
C MET A 118 22.79 11.17 -17.12
N LYS A 119 23.05 10.10 -17.88
CA LYS A 119 24.38 9.57 -18.10
C LYS A 119 25.28 10.55 -18.86
N GLU A 120 24.84 11.06 -20.00
CA GLU A 120 25.62 12.01 -20.81
C GLU A 120 25.86 13.34 -20.06
N ILE A 121 24.86 13.81 -19.30
CA ILE A 121 24.97 14.99 -18.45
C ILE A 121 26.02 14.78 -17.34
N LYS A 122 26.07 13.58 -16.74
CA LYS A 122 27.04 13.23 -15.69
C LYS A 122 28.46 13.10 -16.24
N GLU A 123 28.61 12.52 -17.43
CA GLU A 123 29.89 12.29 -18.10
C GLU A 123 30.48 13.57 -18.74
N GLY A 124 29.75 14.70 -18.68
CA GLY A 124 30.27 16.00 -19.10
C GLY A 124 30.11 16.30 -20.59
N GLY A 125 29.11 15.72 -21.27
CA GLY A 125 28.63 16.20 -22.56
C GLY A 125 29.70 16.45 -23.64
N GLY A 126 30.34 15.39 -24.16
CA GLY A 126 31.11 15.45 -25.42
C GLY A 126 32.59 15.84 -25.32
N ARG A 127 33.36 15.38 -26.31
CA ARG A 127 34.84 15.29 -26.35
C ARG A 127 35.57 16.61 -26.02
N GLY A 128 36.17 16.66 -24.83
CA GLY A 128 37.14 17.69 -24.46
C GLY A 128 37.15 17.86 -22.95
N ALA A 129 38.26 17.52 -22.31
CA ALA A 129 38.37 17.41 -20.87
C ALA A 129 38.09 18.72 -20.10
N ALA A 130 37.42 18.55 -18.96
CA ALA A 130 37.48 19.39 -17.77
C ALA A 130 37.01 20.84 -17.88
N GLU A 131 35.69 21.09 -17.93
CA GLU A 131 35.13 22.40 -17.56
C GLU A 131 33.68 22.27 -17.05
N GLY A 132 33.53 22.17 -15.71
CA GLY A 132 32.28 22.38 -14.98
C GLY A 132 31.31 21.19 -14.89
N LEU A 133 30.87 20.89 -13.67
CA LEU A 133 29.65 20.08 -13.46
C LEU A 133 28.44 20.85 -14.02
N ASN A 134 27.57 20.17 -14.78
CA ASN A 134 26.35 20.80 -15.28
C ASN A 134 25.47 21.27 -14.10
N PRO A 135 25.05 22.55 -14.05
CA PRO A 135 24.21 23.08 -12.98
C PRO A 135 22.90 22.33 -12.77
N ILE A 136 22.23 21.91 -13.85
CA ILE A 136 20.97 21.16 -13.78
C ILE A 136 21.18 19.78 -13.15
N PHE A 137 22.31 19.14 -13.47
CA PHE A 137 22.72 17.90 -12.82
C PHE A 137 22.96 18.09 -11.33
N MET A 138 23.75 19.11 -10.97
CA MET A 138 24.05 19.41 -9.58
C MET A 138 22.78 19.64 -8.76
N MET A 139 21.79 20.36 -9.29
CA MET A 139 20.52 20.62 -8.59
C MET A 139 19.69 19.35 -8.35
N ALA A 140 19.70 18.40 -9.30
CA ALA A 140 18.96 17.16 -9.20
C ALA A 140 19.69 16.10 -8.37
N ASP A 141 20.99 15.91 -8.58
CA ASP A 141 21.83 14.94 -7.85
C ASP A 141 21.96 15.32 -6.36
N SER A 142 22.09 16.62 -6.06
CA SER A 142 22.04 17.10 -4.68
C SER A 142 20.66 16.93 -4.02
N GLY A 143 19.60 16.78 -4.81
CA GLY A 143 18.22 16.77 -4.34
C GLY A 143 17.72 18.14 -3.85
N ALA A 144 18.41 19.23 -4.20
CA ALA A 144 18.01 20.58 -3.84
C ALA A 144 16.70 20.97 -4.53
N ARG A 145 16.63 20.81 -5.86
CA ARG A 145 15.42 21.03 -6.66
C ARG A 145 15.56 20.36 -8.02
N GLY A 146 14.48 19.73 -8.49
CA GLY A 146 14.49 19.00 -9.75
C GLY A 146 14.37 17.50 -9.53
N SER A 147 13.50 16.85 -10.29
CA SER A 147 13.44 15.39 -10.40
C SER A 147 13.95 14.93 -11.77
N SER A 148 14.34 13.66 -11.89
CA SER A 148 14.69 13.05 -13.18
C SER A 148 13.58 13.26 -14.22
N GLN A 149 12.32 13.16 -13.82
CA GLN A 149 11.16 13.43 -14.67
C GLN A 149 11.09 14.88 -15.16
N GLN A 150 11.42 15.86 -14.31
CA GLN A 150 11.45 17.27 -14.72
C GLN A 150 12.59 17.56 -15.69
N ILE A 151 13.77 16.99 -15.45
CA ILE A 151 14.92 17.13 -16.36
C ILE A 151 14.61 16.45 -17.70
N ARG A 152 13.94 15.28 -17.67
CA ARG A 152 13.50 14.58 -18.87
C ARG A 152 12.65 15.48 -19.77
N GLN A 153 11.77 16.29 -19.21
CA GLN A 153 10.96 17.24 -19.98
C GLN A 153 11.78 18.41 -20.55
N LEU A 154 12.88 18.79 -19.90
CA LEU A 154 13.75 19.88 -20.37
C LEU A 154 14.61 19.47 -21.57
N GLY A 155 15.32 18.34 -21.48
CA GLY A 155 16.30 17.90 -22.49
C GLY A 155 16.02 16.57 -23.18
N GLY A 156 15.20 15.70 -22.59
CA GLY A 156 14.85 14.39 -23.15
C GLY A 156 13.64 14.47 -24.08
N MET A 157 12.48 14.12 -23.57
CA MET A 157 11.19 14.24 -24.24
C MET A 157 10.08 14.45 -23.19
N ARG A 158 8.98 15.09 -23.56
CA ARG A 158 7.88 15.30 -22.60
C ARG A 158 7.09 14.02 -22.30
N GLY A 159 6.94 13.13 -23.29
CA GLY A 159 6.31 11.82 -23.11
C GLY A 159 4.80 11.79 -23.34
N LEU A 160 4.12 10.84 -22.70
CA LEU A 160 2.68 10.58 -22.82
C LEU A 160 1.86 11.50 -21.90
N MET A 161 0.73 12.02 -22.41
CA MET A 161 -0.17 12.90 -21.68
C MET A 161 -1.51 12.22 -21.39
N ALA A 162 -2.15 12.58 -20.29
CA ALA A 162 -3.51 12.12 -19.98
C ALA A 162 -4.59 13.08 -20.51
N LYS A 163 -5.68 12.51 -21.04
CA LYS A 163 -6.93 13.21 -21.36
C LYS A 163 -7.65 13.61 -20.07
N PRO A 164 -8.62 14.54 -20.13
CA PRO A 164 -9.48 14.85 -19.00
C PRO A 164 -10.26 13.64 -18.45
N SER A 165 -10.56 12.65 -19.31
CA SER A 165 -11.18 11.38 -18.90
C SER A 165 -10.28 10.49 -18.04
N GLY A 166 -8.97 10.72 -18.04
CA GLY A 166 -7.97 9.86 -17.38
C GLY A 166 -7.27 8.88 -18.33
N GLU A 167 -7.79 8.69 -19.54
CA GLU A 167 -7.11 7.89 -20.57
C GLU A 167 -5.82 8.54 -21.04
N ILE A 168 -4.81 7.73 -21.36
CA ILE A 168 -3.55 8.20 -21.91
C ILE A 168 -3.70 8.43 -23.42
N ILE A 169 -3.09 9.49 -23.94
CA ILE A 169 -3.08 9.76 -25.38
C ILE A 169 -1.97 8.92 -26.01
N GLU A 170 -2.31 8.05 -26.96
CA GLU A 170 -1.37 7.14 -27.63
C GLU A 170 -0.25 7.87 -28.40
N THR A 171 -0.49 9.12 -28.79
CA THR A 171 0.49 9.97 -29.48
C THR A 171 1.33 10.76 -28.47
N PRO A 172 2.62 10.42 -28.27
CA PRO A 172 3.46 11.11 -27.31
C PRO A 172 3.96 12.46 -27.84
N ILE A 173 4.43 13.31 -26.92
CA ILE A 173 5.19 14.51 -27.23
C ILE A 173 6.69 14.13 -27.21
N THR A 174 7.25 13.91 -28.40
CA THR A 174 8.67 13.58 -28.60
C THR A 174 9.61 14.77 -28.43
N ALA A 175 9.07 15.99 -28.56
CA ALA A 175 9.81 17.22 -28.32
C ALA A 175 10.03 17.46 -26.82
N ASN A 176 11.05 18.25 -26.49
CA ASN A 176 11.32 18.75 -25.14
C ASN A 176 11.21 20.28 -25.08
N PHE A 177 11.37 20.88 -23.89
CA PHE A 177 11.26 22.33 -23.74
C PHE A 177 12.38 23.11 -24.43
N ARG A 178 13.59 22.54 -24.58
CA ARG A 178 14.69 23.17 -25.31
C ARG A 178 14.43 23.25 -26.82
N GLU A 179 13.85 22.20 -27.40
CA GLU A 179 13.49 22.11 -28.82
C GLU A 179 12.25 22.92 -29.17
N GLY A 180 11.36 23.13 -28.19
CA GLY A 180 10.07 23.79 -28.38
C GLY A 180 8.96 22.81 -28.76
N LEU A 181 7.70 23.21 -28.52
CA LEU A 181 6.52 22.39 -28.80
C LEU A 181 5.76 22.93 -30.00
N THR A 182 5.24 22.04 -30.84
CA THR A 182 4.29 22.43 -31.90
C THR A 182 2.95 22.84 -31.30
N VAL A 183 2.11 23.55 -32.07
CA VAL A 183 0.77 23.98 -31.61
C VAL A 183 -0.07 22.79 -31.14
N LEU A 184 -0.03 21.66 -31.86
CA LEU A 184 -0.77 20.45 -31.48
C LEU A 184 -0.23 19.82 -30.19
N GLN A 185 1.10 19.69 -30.05
CA GLN A 185 1.74 19.14 -28.86
C GLN A 185 1.47 20.02 -27.62
N TYR A 186 1.54 21.34 -27.79
CA TYR A 186 1.20 22.29 -26.74
C TYR A 186 -0.27 22.15 -26.34
N PHE A 187 -1.19 22.11 -27.31
CA PHE A 187 -2.63 21.95 -27.06
C PHE A 187 -2.94 20.66 -26.29
N ILE A 188 -2.37 19.52 -26.71
CA ILE A 188 -2.49 18.24 -26.01
C ILE A 188 -2.02 18.36 -24.55
N SER A 189 -0.89 19.03 -24.32
CA SER A 189 -0.37 19.25 -22.97
C SER A 189 -1.27 20.13 -22.10
N THR A 190 -2.09 21.01 -22.68
CA THR A 190 -2.96 21.91 -21.89
C THR A 190 -4.09 21.17 -21.18
N HIS A 191 -4.57 20.04 -21.73
CA HIS A 191 -5.64 19.27 -21.11
C HIS A 191 -5.20 18.67 -19.77
N GLY A 192 -4.04 18.00 -19.76
CA GLY A 192 -3.47 17.42 -18.54
C GLY A 192 -3.14 18.49 -17.50
N ALA A 193 -2.56 19.61 -17.92
CA ALA A 193 -2.25 20.73 -17.03
C ALA A 193 -3.51 21.35 -16.39
N ARG A 194 -4.55 21.63 -17.19
CA ARG A 194 -5.80 22.23 -16.68
C ARG A 194 -6.51 21.28 -15.72
N LYS A 195 -6.57 19.98 -16.03
CA LYS A 195 -7.16 18.99 -15.13
C LYS A 195 -6.39 18.93 -13.80
N GLY A 196 -5.06 18.86 -13.85
CA GLY A 196 -4.24 18.85 -12.63
C GLY A 196 -4.46 20.07 -11.74
N LEU A 197 -4.58 21.26 -12.32
CA LEU A 197 -4.90 22.50 -11.59
C LEU A 197 -6.29 22.45 -10.94
N ALA A 198 -7.31 22.03 -11.68
CA ALA A 198 -8.67 21.94 -11.18
C ALA A 198 -8.82 20.89 -10.08
N ASP A 199 -8.23 19.71 -10.28
CA ASP A 199 -8.22 18.62 -9.30
C ASP A 199 -7.52 19.03 -8.01
N THR A 200 -6.40 19.76 -8.10
CA THR A 200 -5.68 20.26 -6.92
C THR A 200 -6.59 21.18 -6.09
N ALA A 201 -7.27 22.14 -6.75
CA ALA A 201 -8.15 23.08 -6.07
C ALA A 201 -9.33 22.37 -5.39
N LEU A 202 -9.97 21.40 -6.07
CA LEU A 202 -11.11 20.66 -5.52
C LEU A 202 -10.72 19.67 -4.42
N LYS A 203 -9.60 18.94 -4.60
CA LYS A 203 -9.18 17.89 -3.67
C LYS A 203 -8.58 18.44 -2.38
N THR A 204 -8.00 19.65 -2.40
CA THR A 204 -7.53 20.32 -1.18
C THR A 204 -8.66 20.52 -0.17
N ALA A 205 -9.86 20.90 -0.63
CA ALA A 205 -11.02 21.06 0.24
C ALA A 205 -11.46 19.73 0.88
N ASN A 206 -11.47 18.64 0.10
CA ASN A 206 -11.81 17.31 0.59
C ASN A 206 -10.81 16.81 1.65
N SER A 207 -9.52 17.07 1.45
CA SER A 207 -8.49 16.70 2.41
C SER A 207 -8.61 17.48 3.72
N GLY A 208 -8.77 18.81 3.64
CA GLY A 208 -8.97 19.63 4.84
C GLY A 208 -10.23 19.23 5.61
N TYR A 209 -11.30 18.87 4.89
CA TYR A 209 -12.51 18.33 5.51
C TYR A 209 -12.28 16.97 6.18
N LEU A 210 -11.51 16.05 5.56
CA LEU A 210 -11.13 14.79 6.18
C LEU A 210 -10.32 15.01 7.47
N THR A 211 -9.32 15.89 7.45
CA THR A 211 -8.51 16.23 8.64
C THR A 211 -9.39 16.71 9.79
N ARG A 212 -10.35 17.60 9.51
CA ARG A 212 -11.32 18.06 10.51
C ARG A 212 -12.09 16.89 11.12
N ARG A 213 -12.62 15.98 10.30
CA ARG A 213 -13.37 14.80 10.78
C ARG A 213 -12.52 13.86 11.63
N LEU A 214 -11.26 13.66 11.25
CA LEU A 214 -10.31 12.85 12.00
C LEU A 214 -10.04 13.45 13.38
N VAL A 215 -9.82 14.78 13.46
CA VAL A 215 -9.64 15.48 14.73
C VAL A 215 -10.90 15.35 15.59
N ASP A 216 -12.08 15.59 15.02
CA ASP A 216 -13.35 15.49 15.75
C ASP A 216 -13.63 14.06 16.28
N ALA A 217 -13.16 13.02 15.58
CA ALA A 217 -13.31 11.63 16.02
C ALA A 217 -12.27 11.20 17.07
N ALA A 218 -11.07 11.83 17.09
CA ALA A 218 -9.94 11.36 17.88
C ALA A 218 -9.46 12.32 18.98
N GLN A 219 -9.99 13.54 19.07
CA GLN A 219 -9.55 14.56 20.03
C GLN A 219 -9.58 14.11 21.51
N ASP A 220 -10.46 13.17 21.87
CA ASP A 220 -10.60 12.69 23.25
C ASP A 220 -9.53 11.64 23.62
N VAL A 221 -8.66 11.29 22.67
CA VAL A 221 -7.59 10.30 22.86
C VAL A 221 -6.31 11.01 23.33
N ILE A 222 -6.06 10.88 24.62
CA ILE A 222 -4.87 11.41 25.32
C ILE A 222 -4.11 10.29 26.03
N ILE A 223 -2.85 10.52 26.37
CA ILE A 223 -2.12 9.59 27.25
C ILE A 223 -2.56 9.78 28.70
N SER A 224 -3.26 8.79 29.26
CA SER A 224 -3.95 8.89 30.54
C SER A 224 -3.24 8.18 31.69
N GLU A 225 -2.51 7.11 31.39
CA GLU A 225 -1.82 6.26 32.36
C GLU A 225 -0.49 5.75 31.80
N PRO A 226 0.49 5.38 32.64
CA PRO A 226 1.77 4.87 32.16
C PRO A 226 1.65 3.48 31.53
N ASP A 227 0.87 2.58 32.13
CA ASP A 227 0.72 1.19 31.69
C ASP A 227 -0.68 0.67 32.01
N CYS A 228 -1.35 0.07 31.02
CA CYS A 228 -2.63 -0.62 31.20
C CYS A 228 -2.48 -2.12 31.53
N PHE A 229 -1.25 -2.61 31.72
CA PHE A 229 -0.90 -4.01 32.07
C PHE A 229 -1.43 -5.09 31.12
N THR A 230 -1.77 -4.71 29.88
CA THR A 230 -2.21 -5.68 28.87
C THR A 230 -1.04 -6.57 28.46
N THR A 231 -1.27 -7.88 28.45
CA THR A 231 -0.39 -8.87 27.83
C THR A 231 -0.72 -9.08 26.36
N GLU A 232 -1.79 -8.45 25.87
CA GLU A 232 -2.22 -8.55 24.49
C GLU A 232 -1.43 -7.59 23.58
N GLY A 233 -1.06 -8.10 22.41
CA GLY A 233 -0.36 -7.35 21.38
C GLY A 233 -0.87 -7.70 19.99
N ILE A 234 -0.41 -6.95 19.00
CA ILE A 234 -0.63 -7.23 17.58
C ILE A 234 0.63 -7.83 16.98
N ILE A 235 0.45 -8.76 16.04
CA ILE A 235 1.56 -9.35 15.29
C ILE A 235 1.77 -8.50 14.04
N VAL A 236 2.94 -7.87 13.95
CA VAL A 236 3.35 -7.01 12.85
C VAL A 236 4.38 -7.72 11.99
N SER A 237 4.21 -7.65 10.68
CA SER A 237 5.14 -8.15 9.66
C SER A 237 5.46 -7.04 8.66
N ALA A 238 6.48 -7.24 7.83
CA ALA A 238 6.71 -6.36 6.68
C ALA A 238 5.46 -6.28 5.79
N LEU A 239 5.20 -5.10 5.23
CA LEU A 239 4.07 -4.88 4.30
C LEU A 239 4.53 -5.23 2.88
N VAL A 240 3.91 -6.23 2.29
CA VAL A 240 4.26 -6.75 0.96
C VAL A 240 3.06 -6.64 0.03
N GLU A 241 3.22 -5.97 -1.13
CA GLU A 241 2.21 -5.93 -2.20
C GLU A 241 2.85 -6.47 -3.47
N GLY A 242 2.20 -7.43 -4.14
CA GLY A 242 2.68 -7.95 -5.43
C GLY A 242 4.07 -8.59 -5.42
N GLY A 243 4.61 -8.93 -4.23
CA GLY A 243 5.97 -9.47 -4.07
C GLY A 243 7.05 -8.40 -3.81
N GLU A 244 6.70 -7.11 -3.79
CA GLU A 244 7.58 -6.03 -3.37
C GLU A 244 7.32 -5.65 -1.91
N VAL A 245 8.40 -5.48 -1.14
CA VAL A 245 8.32 -4.99 0.25
C VAL A 245 8.13 -3.48 0.20
N ILE A 246 6.90 -3.01 0.43
CA ILE A 246 6.56 -1.59 0.47
C ILE A 246 7.12 -0.94 1.73
N GLN A 247 6.97 -1.63 2.87
CA GLN A 247 7.45 -1.15 4.16
C GLN A 247 8.15 -2.29 4.89
N PRO A 248 9.46 -2.14 5.19
CA PRO A 248 10.20 -3.15 5.91
C PRO A 248 9.79 -3.21 7.39
N LEU A 249 10.14 -4.32 8.05
CA LEU A 249 9.72 -4.60 9.42
C LEU A 249 10.34 -3.62 10.43
N ASP A 250 11.61 -3.26 10.25
CA ASP A 250 12.36 -2.32 11.11
C ASP A 250 11.67 -0.95 11.20
N GLU A 251 11.18 -0.40 10.08
CA GLU A 251 10.43 0.85 10.08
C GLU A 251 9.07 0.75 10.79
N ARG A 252 8.40 -0.40 10.75
CA ARG A 252 7.07 -0.59 11.38
C ARG A 252 7.17 -0.71 12.90
N ILE A 253 8.18 -1.43 13.38
CA ILE A 253 8.34 -1.73 14.82
C ILE A 253 9.06 -0.62 15.59
N LEU A 254 9.72 0.32 14.89
CA LEU A 254 10.49 1.39 15.50
C LEU A 254 9.68 2.21 16.54
N GLY A 255 10.25 2.34 17.74
CA GLY A 255 9.67 3.11 18.84
C GLY A 255 8.40 2.48 19.42
N ARG A 256 8.19 1.18 19.21
CA ARG A 256 7.13 0.37 19.84
C ARG A 256 7.73 -0.47 20.97
N LEU A 257 6.86 -1.00 21.84
CA LEU A 257 7.27 -1.92 22.89
C LEU A 257 6.86 -3.34 22.53
N THR A 258 7.72 -4.30 22.85
CA THR A 258 7.43 -5.73 22.71
C THR A 258 6.34 -6.17 23.69
N ALA A 259 5.48 -7.09 23.26
CA ALA A 259 4.50 -7.73 24.13
C ALA A 259 5.01 -9.02 24.78
N GLU A 260 5.98 -9.68 24.15
CA GLU A 260 6.62 -10.92 24.60
C GLU A 260 8.13 -10.88 24.35
N ASP A 261 8.87 -11.80 24.97
CA ASP A 261 10.31 -11.93 24.77
C ASP A 261 10.60 -12.39 23.34
N LEU A 262 11.47 -11.67 22.63
CA LEU A 262 11.94 -12.05 21.30
C LEU A 262 13.19 -12.91 21.44
N LEU A 263 13.08 -14.14 20.94
CA LEU A 263 14.18 -15.11 20.91
C LEU A 263 14.74 -15.19 19.50
N ASP A 264 16.05 -15.36 19.39
CA ASP A 264 16.69 -15.78 18.14
C ASP A 264 16.19 -17.19 17.77
N PRO A 265 15.69 -17.41 16.53
CA PRO A 265 15.14 -18.70 16.12
C PRO A 265 16.16 -19.84 16.10
N VAL A 266 17.46 -19.54 16.06
CA VAL A 266 18.56 -20.52 16.00
C VAL A 266 19.24 -20.68 17.35
N THR A 267 19.67 -19.58 17.98
CA THR A 267 20.44 -19.65 19.23
C THR A 267 19.56 -19.79 20.47
N GLN A 268 18.25 -19.48 20.34
CA GLN A 268 17.30 -19.33 21.45
C GLN A 268 17.72 -18.29 22.50
N GLU A 269 18.67 -17.41 22.17
CA GLU A 269 19.05 -16.29 23.03
C GLU A 269 18.00 -15.19 22.96
N VAL A 270 17.75 -14.52 24.09
CA VAL A 270 16.82 -13.39 24.15
C VAL A 270 17.47 -12.18 23.49
N ILE A 271 16.91 -11.73 22.38
CA ILE A 271 17.33 -10.51 21.68
C ILE A 271 16.77 -9.28 22.39
N VAL A 272 15.47 -9.30 22.70
CA VAL A 272 14.74 -8.20 23.34
C VAL A 272 13.78 -8.77 24.36
N LYS A 273 13.73 -8.18 25.57
CA LYS A 273 12.80 -8.60 26.61
C LYS A 273 11.41 -8.02 26.36
N ALA A 274 10.39 -8.61 26.97
CA ALA A 274 9.03 -8.08 26.98
C ALA A 274 9.00 -6.67 27.59
N HIS A 275 8.21 -5.78 26.99
CA HIS A 275 8.03 -4.39 27.40
C HIS A 275 9.24 -3.48 27.23
N GLU A 276 10.23 -3.91 26.45
CA GLU A 276 11.38 -3.10 26.08
C GLU A 276 11.07 -2.27 24.82
N GLU A 277 11.58 -1.04 24.78
CA GLU A 277 11.39 -0.13 23.64
C GLU A 277 12.31 -0.55 22.48
N LEU A 278 11.73 -0.66 21.27
CA LEU A 278 12.46 -1.02 20.06
C LEU A 278 13.16 0.20 19.47
N GLU A 279 14.42 0.36 19.84
CA GLU A 279 15.34 1.35 19.26
C GLU A 279 15.90 0.89 17.91
N GLU A 280 16.53 1.80 17.15
CA GLU A 280 16.96 1.53 15.78
C GLU A 280 18.03 0.42 15.67
N GLU A 281 18.90 0.27 16.68
CA GLU A 281 19.88 -0.81 16.71
C GLU A 281 19.21 -2.17 16.92
N LEU A 282 18.31 -2.26 17.91
CA LEU A 282 17.53 -3.47 18.17
C LEU A 282 16.67 -3.87 16.96
N CYS A 283 16.04 -2.89 16.28
CA CYS A 283 15.27 -3.15 15.07
C CYS A 283 16.12 -3.80 13.97
N LYS A 284 17.38 -3.37 13.79
CA LYS A 284 18.29 -3.99 12.82
C LYS A 284 18.68 -5.40 13.25
N THR A 285 19.00 -5.60 14.52
CA THR A 285 19.34 -6.93 15.06
C THR A 285 18.20 -7.93 14.85
N ILE A 286 16.95 -7.51 15.04
CA ILE A 286 15.75 -8.35 14.80
C ILE A 286 15.67 -8.79 13.33
N VAL A 287 15.90 -7.87 12.40
CA VAL A 287 15.86 -8.18 10.95
C VAL A 287 17.05 -9.06 10.55
N GLU A 288 18.25 -8.80 11.07
CA GLU A 288 19.46 -9.60 10.83
C GLU A 288 19.33 -11.03 11.39
N ALA A 289 18.62 -11.21 12.50
CA ALA A 289 18.28 -12.52 13.05
C ALA A 289 17.29 -13.31 12.16
N GLY A 290 16.67 -12.65 11.17
CA GLY A 290 15.71 -13.28 10.25
C GLY A 290 14.33 -13.50 10.86
N ILE A 291 13.91 -12.62 11.79
CA ILE A 291 12.57 -12.66 12.38
C ILE A 291 11.60 -11.90 11.46
N ASP A 292 10.60 -12.60 10.94
CA ASP A 292 9.63 -12.04 9.99
C ASP A 292 8.43 -11.35 10.65
N HIS A 293 8.13 -11.70 11.90
CA HIS A 293 6.97 -11.22 12.63
C HIS A 293 7.31 -10.94 14.09
N VAL A 294 6.81 -9.81 14.60
CA VAL A 294 7.03 -9.37 15.97
C VAL A 294 5.70 -9.02 16.62
N LYS A 295 5.49 -9.52 17.84
CA LYS A 295 4.31 -9.16 18.63
C LYS A 295 4.60 -7.92 19.47
N ILE A 296 3.96 -6.82 19.11
CA ILE A 296 4.13 -5.51 19.77
C ILE A 296 2.88 -5.11 20.55
N ARG A 297 3.06 -4.27 21.56
CA ARG A 297 1.96 -3.54 22.17
C ARG A 297 1.45 -2.48 21.19
N SER A 298 0.13 -2.33 21.14
CA SER A 298 -0.53 -1.39 20.24
C SER A 298 -1.63 -0.61 20.97
N VAL A 299 -1.96 0.55 20.42
CA VAL A 299 -3.12 1.35 20.83
C VAL A 299 -4.42 0.56 20.69
N LEU A 300 -4.48 -0.39 19.76
CA LEU A 300 -5.65 -1.24 19.48
C LEU A 300 -5.97 -2.23 20.60
N THR A 301 -4.95 -2.78 21.27
CA THR A 301 -5.08 -3.78 22.35
C THR A 301 -5.01 -3.17 23.75
N CYS A 302 -4.93 -1.85 23.83
CA CYS A 302 -4.82 -1.14 25.10
C CYS A 302 -6.15 -1.18 25.87
N GLN A 303 -6.08 -1.64 27.12
CA GLN A 303 -7.21 -1.82 28.03
C GLN A 303 -7.54 -0.57 28.86
N SER A 304 -6.88 0.56 28.57
CA SER A 304 -7.17 1.82 29.25
C SER A 304 -8.61 2.26 29.02
N ARG A 305 -9.35 2.55 30.10
CA ARG A 305 -10.76 2.97 30.07
C ARG A 305 -10.95 4.32 29.38
N TRP A 306 -10.00 5.23 29.61
CA TRP A 306 -9.99 6.57 29.03
C TRP A 306 -8.64 6.83 28.38
N GLY A 307 -8.64 7.29 27.14
CA GLY A 307 -7.39 7.53 26.42
C GLY A 307 -6.60 6.25 26.13
N VAL A 308 -5.28 6.34 26.22
CA VAL A 308 -4.34 5.26 25.93
C VAL A 308 -3.20 5.29 26.94
N CYS A 309 -2.63 4.14 27.29
CA CYS A 309 -1.44 4.11 28.12
C CYS A 309 -0.15 4.41 27.33
N ALA A 310 0.85 4.98 28.01
CA ALA A 310 2.12 5.34 27.39
C ALA A 310 2.83 4.13 26.74
N LYS A 311 2.85 2.97 27.40
CA LYS A 311 3.50 1.75 26.87
C LYS A 311 2.84 1.17 25.62
N CYS A 312 1.52 1.32 25.43
CA CYS A 312 0.84 0.86 24.22
C CYS A 312 1.05 1.78 23.03
N TYR A 313 1.33 3.07 23.27
CA TYR A 313 1.65 4.04 22.22
C TYR A 313 3.15 4.02 21.86
N GLY A 314 4.00 3.86 22.87
CA GLY A 314 5.46 3.84 22.77
C GLY A 314 6.07 5.23 22.63
N ARG A 315 7.08 5.35 21.77
CA ARG A 315 7.87 6.56 21.55
C ARG A 315 7.05 7.67 20.89
N ASP A 316 7.19 8.89 21.40
CA ASP A 316 6.83 10.11 20.70
C ASP A 316 7.86 10.37 19.59
N LEU A 317 7.40 10.31 18.34
CA LEU A 317 8.24 10.47 17.16
C LEU A 317 8.75 11.91 16.97
N ALA A 318 8.13 12.90 17.61
CA ALA A 318 8.57 14.29 17.52
C ALA A 318 9.73 14.61 18.46
N ARG A 319 9.74 14.00 19.65
CA ARG A 319 10.76 14.25 20.70
C ARG A 319 11.77 13.11 20.86
N GLY A 320 11.54 11.97 20.22
CA GLY A 320 12.44 10.82 20.26
C GLY A 320 12.56 10.14 21.64
N ARG A 321 11.56 10.29 22.50
CA ARG A 321 11.49 9.66 23.84
C ARG A 321 10.13 9.02 24.07
N LEU A 322 9.99 8.21 25.10
CA LEU A 322 8.69 7.67 25.50
C LEU A 322 7.66 8.79 25.68
N VAL A 323 6.43 8.56 25.21
CA VAL A 323 5.38 9.58 25.25
C VAL A 323 5.07 10.03 26.69
N GLU A 324 4.90 11.34 26.87
CA GLU A 324 4.57 11.93 28.17
C GLU A 324 3.08 11.79 28.49
N MET A 325 2.78 11.84 29.79
CA MET A 325 1.42 11.86 30.29
C MET A 325 0.68 13.12 29.79
N GLY A 326 -0.61 13.00 29.50
CA GLY A 326 -1.41 14.14 29.01
C GLY A 326 -1.10 14.57 27.58
N GLU A 327 -0.26 13.88 26.82
CA GLU A 327 0.00 14.20 25.41
C GLU A 327 -1.26 13.92 24.56
N PRO A 328 -1.72 14.86 23.71
CA PRO A 328 -2.93 14.72 22.91
C PRO A 328 -2.69 13.91 21.62
N VAL A 329 -2.36 12.62 21.79
CA VAL A 329 -1.98 11.71 20.70
C VAL A 329 -3.05 11.55 19.62
N GLY A 330 -4.34 11.72 19.96
CA GLY A 330 -5.43 11.69 18.99
C GLY A 330 -5.41 12.84 17.98
N VAL A 331 -5.13 14.06 18.46
CA VAL A 331 -4.99 15.23 17.59
C VAL A 331 -3.74 15.11 16.72
N ILE A 332 -2.63 14.65 17.32
CA ILE A 332 -1.38 14.39 16.60
C ILE A 332 -1.63 13.36 15.48
N ALA A 333 -2.27 12.23 15.79
CA ALA A 333 -2.59 11.20 14.80
C ALA A 333 -3.45 11.73 13.65
N ALA A 334 -4.50 12.49 13.96
CA ALA A 334 -5.36 13.09 12.94
C ALA A 334 -4.59 14.06 12.02
N GLN A 335 -3.68 14.87 12.57
CA GLN A 335 -2.84 15.78 11.80
C GLN A 335 -1.79 15.04 10.96
N SER A 336 -1.14 14.03 11.53
CA SER A 336 -0.16 13.19 10.85
C SER A 336 -0.75 12.40 9.67
N ILE A 337 -2.06 12.18 9.65
CA ILE A 337 -2.78 11.59 8.50
C ILE A 337 -3.27 12.68 7.54
N GLY A 338 -3.85 13.76 8.08
CA GLY A 338 -4.53 14.79 7.30
C GLY A 338 -3.62 15.80 6.58
N GLU A 339 -2.53 16.24 7.20
CA GLU A 339 -1.57 17.16 6.57
C GLU A 339 -0.90 16.52 5.35
N PRO A 340 -0.34 15.29 5.45
CA PRO A 340 0.22 14.64 4.27
C PRO A 340 -0.85 14.31 3.23
N GLY A 341 -2.07 13.96 3.65
CA GLY A 341 -3.20 13.79 2.74
C GLY A 341 -3.47 15.03 1.88
N THR A 342 -3.27 16.23 2.45
CA THR A 342 -3.41 17.49 1.71
C THR A 342 -2.21 17.71 0.78
N GLN A 343 -1.01 17.38 1.25
CA GLN A 343 0.20 17.43 0.45
C GLN A 343 0.16 16.49 -0.76
N LEU A 344 -0.45 15.30 -0.63
CA LEU A 344 -0.67 14.37 -1.74
C LEU A 344 -1.44 15.04 -2.88
N THR A 345 -2.52 15.74 -2.53
CA THR A 345 -3.34 16.43 -3.53
C THR A 345 -2.58 17.56 -4.23
N MET A 346 -1.72 18.27 -3.50
CA MET A 346 -0.91 19.37 -4.04
C MET A 346 0.31 18.91 -4.85
N ARG A 347 0.99 17.82 -4.48
CA ARG A 347 2.19 17.33 -5.19
C ARG A 347 1.90 16.86 -6.62
N THR A 348 0.66 16.44 -6.90
CA THR A 348 0.18 16.13 -8.26
C THR A 348 0.41 17.25 -9.26
N PHE A 349 0.46 18.51 -8.80
CA PHE A 349 0.74 19.69 -9.61
C PHE A 349 2.07 19.58 -10.39
N HIS A 350 3.09 18.97 -9.81
CA HIS A 350 4.44 18.95 -10.39
C HIS A 350 4.63 17.96 -11.54
N ILE A 351 3.67 17.05 -11.75
CA ILE A 351 3.73 16.03 -12.81
C ILE A 351 3.20 16.59 -14.15
N GLY A 352 2.49 17.73 -14.14
CA GLY A 352 2.16 18.50 -15.35
C GLY A 352 1.30 17.76 -16.39
N GLY A 353 0.52 16.77 -15.95
CA GLY A 353 -0.31 15.93 -16.82
C GLY A 353 0.45 14.81 -17.53
N THR A 354 1.74 14.61 -17.22
CA THR A 354 2.52 13.49 -17.76
C THR A 354 2.08 12.18 -17.10
N ALA A 355 1.70 11.19 -17.91
CA ALA A 355 1.32 9.89 -17.40
C ALA A 355 2.59 9.07 -17.15
N SER A 356 2.86 8.75 -15.89
CA SER A 356 3.90 7.79 -15.52
C SER A 356 3.21 6.51 -15.09
N LYS A 357 3.17 5.52 -15.98
CA LYS A 357 2.70 4.18 -15.64
C LYS A 357 3.83 3.51 -14.86
N VAL A 358 3.54 3.05 -13.65
CA VAL A 358 4.42 2.08 -12.98
C VAL A 358 4.39 0.84 -13.86
N VAL A 359 5.53 0.50 -14.46
CA VAL A 359 5.64 -0.69 -15.29
C VAL A 359 5.41 -1.87 -14.37
N GLU A 360 4.29 -2.58 -14.55
CA GLU A 360 4.07 -3.84 -13.84
C GLU A 360 5.24 -4.76 -14.17
N GLN A 361 5.93 -5.28 -13.15
CA GLN A 361 6.99 -6.24 -13.36
C GLN A 361 6.37 -7.50 -13.92
N THR A 362 6.58 -7.73 -15.21
CA THR A 362 6.14 -8.95 -15.91
C THR A 362 7.14 -10.10 -15.75
N VAL A 363 8.23 -9.85 -15.03
CA VAL A 363 9.37 -10.75 -14.93
C VAL A 363 9.88 -10.81 -13.49
N LEU A 364 10.08 -12.02 -12.97
CA LEU A 364 10.80 -12.24 -11.71
C LEU A 364 12.28 -12.54 -11.99
N ALA A 365 13.16 -11.87 -11.24
CA ALA A 365 14.60 -12.08 -11.26
C ALA A 365 15.11 -12.40 -9.85
N SER A 366 16.06 -13.33 -9.76
CA SER A 366 16.63 -13.75 -8.46
C SER A 366 17.52 -12.66 -7.89
N LYS A 367 17.47 -12.38 -6.57
CA LYS A 367 18.43 -11.46 -5.94
C LYS A 367 19.59 -12.20 -5.28
N HIS A 368 19.44 -13.50 -5.06
CA HIS A 368 20.48 -14.37 -4.51
C HIS A 368 20.78 -15.55 -5.44
N ASP A 369 21.99 -16.08 -5.33
CA ASP A 369 22.33 -17.35 -5.93
C ASP A 369 21.65 -18.48 -5.16
N GLY A 370 21.21 -19.52 -5.86
CA GLY A 370 20.60 -20.67 -5.22
C GLY A 370 19.99 -21.67 -6.18
N THR A 371 19.20 -22.58 -5.61
CA THR A 371 18.43 -23.59 -6.34
C THR A 371 16.94 -23.28 -6.25
N ILE A 372 16.27 -23.35 -7.40
CA ILE A 372 14.83 -23.11 -7.50
C ILE A 372 14.08 -24.34 -7.03
N LYS A 373 13.07 -24.14 -6.17
CA LYS A 373 12.17 -25.20 -5.71
C LYS A 373 10.71 -24.80 -5.88
N PHE A 374 9.93 -25.67 -6.52
CA PHE A 374 8.50 -25.44 -6.72
C PHE A 374 7.69 -25.82 -5.47
N LEU A 375 6.94 -24.86 -4.95
CA LEU A 375 6.11 -25.00 -3.77
C LEU A 375 4.64 -24.76 -4.14
N SER A 376 3.74 -25.45 -3.48
CA SER A 376 2.30 -25.15 -3.51
C SER A 376 1.79 -25.01 -2.08
N PHE A 377 0.81 -24.13 -1.89
CA PHE A 377 0.23 -23.90 -0.58
C PHE A 377 -0.88 -24.92 -0.30
N ASP A 378 -0.77 -25.67 0.81
CA ASP A 378 -1.86 -26.51 1.32
C ASP A 378 -2.72 -25.70 2.30
N ALA A 379 -3.91 -25.32 1.84
CA ALA A 379 -4.88 -24.58 2.64
C ALA A 379 -5.37 -25.35 3.88
N LYS A 380 -5.29 -26.69 3.92
CA LYS A 380 -5.71 -27.47 5.09
C LYS A 380 -4.69 -27.48 6.22
N LYS A 381 -3.39 -27.45 5.87
CA LYS A 381 -2.28 -27.52 6.85
C LYS A 381 -1.64 -26.18 7.16
N ASN A 382 -2.01 -25.13 6.43
CA ASN A 382 -1.36 -23.81 6.51
C ASN A 382 0.14 -23.87 6.27
N ALA A 383 0.56 -24.77 5.38
CA ALA A 383 1.97 -25.03 5.12
C ALA A 383 2.19 -25.12 3.61
N ASP A 384 3.31 -24.58 3.17
CA ASP A 384 3.79 -24.80 1.81
C ASP A 384 4.40 -26.21 1.74
N PHE A 385 4.06 -26.95 0.70
CA PHE A 385 4.65 -28.25 0.42
C PHE A 385 5.32 -28.24 -0.96
N TYR A 386 6.34 -29.08 -1.10
CA TYR A 386 7.04 -29.26 -2.36
C TYR A 386 6.13 -29.92 -3.39
N ASN A 387 5.90 -29.24 -4.51
CA ASN A 387 5.03 -29.71 -5.58
C ASN A 387 5.74 -29.65 -6.95
N PRO A 388 6.35 -30.76 -7.40
CA PRO A 388 7.02 -30.81 -8.69
C PRO A 388 6.04 -30.75 -9.88
N ASN A 389 4.76 -31.05 -9.66
CA ASN A 389 3.72 -31.02 -10.70
C ASN A 389 3.07 -29.64 -10.86
N MET A 390 3.65 -28.59 -10.25
CA MET A 390 3.13 -27.23 -10.33
C MET A 390 3.13 -26.66 -11.75
N ALA A 391 4.08 -27.08 -12.59
CA ALA A 391 4.26 -26.56 -13.93
C ALA A 391 4.34 -27.69 -14.97
N VAL A 392 3.87 -27.42 -16.18
CA VAL A 392 3.90 -28.36 -17.30
C VAL A 392 4.76 -27.81 -18.42
N LYS A 393 5.57 -28.69 -19.04
CA LYS A 393 6.48 -28.31 -20.11
C LYS A 393 5.73 -28.11 -21.44
N THR A 394 5.91 -26.94 -22.04
CA THR A 394 5.38 -26.60 -23.36
C THR A 394 6.24 -27.17 -24.49
N ARG A 395 5.71 -27.12 -25.72
CA ARG A 395 6.45 -27.49 -26.95
C ARG A 395 7.73 -26.67 -27.16
N GLN A 396 7.76 -25.43 -26.68
CA GLN A 396 8.91 -24.52 -26.81
C GLN A 396 10.00 -24.78 -25.75
N GLY A 397 9.76 -25.68 -24.79
CA GLY A 397 10.72 -26.02 -23.75
C GLY A 397 10.54 -25.25 -22.43
N ASP A 398 9.70 -24.22 -22.43
CA ASP A 398 9.33 -23.44 -21.24
C ASP A 398 8.37 -24.22 -20.34
N TRP A 399 8.44 -23.99 -19.03
CA TRP A 399 7.52 -24.55 -18.05
C TRP A 399 6.39 -23.57 -17.76
N VAL A 400 5.14 -23.97 -17.90
CA VAL A 400 3.98 -23.10 -17.63
C VAL A 400 3.32 -23.51 -16.32
N VAL A 401 3.11 -22.53 -15.43
CA VAL A 401 2.48 -22.74 -14.13
C VAL A 401 0.99 -23.09 -14.31
N MET A 402 0.58 -24.23 -13.77
CA MET A 402 -0.81 -24.73 -13.86
C MET A 402 -1.56 -24.63 -12.53
N VAL A 403 -0.89 -24.17 -11.46
CA VAL A 403 -1.49 -24.05 -10.12
C VAL A 403 -1.68 -22.57 -9.77
N ARG A 404 -2.85 -22.22 -9.22
CA ARG A 404 -3.15 -20.83 -8.80
C ARG A 404 -2.37 -20.38 -7.57
N ASN A 405 -2.08 -21.30 -6.64
CA ASN A 405 -1.36 -21.05 -5.39
C ASN A 405 0.10 -21.57 -5.46
N GLY A 406 0.74 -21.39 -6.62
CA GLY A 406 2.13 -21.75 -6.82
C GLY A 406 3.07 -20.73 -6.18
N LYS A 407 4.15 -21.20 -5.58
CA LYS A 407 5.27 -20.38 -5.13
C LYS A 407 6.57 -20.98 -5.63
N VAL A 408 7.55 -20.14 -5.92
CA VAL A 408 8.92 -20.54 -6.25
C VAL A 408 9.83 -20.05 -5.14
N ALA A 409 10.52 -20.97 -4.46
CA ALA A 409 11.53 -20.63 -3.46
C ALA A 409 12.94 -20.74 -4.05
N VAL A 410 13.82 -19.83 -3.65
CA VAL A 410 15.27 -19.90 -3.91
C VAL A 410 15.96 -20.38 -2.64
N ILE A 411 16.61 -21.54 -2.74
CA ILE A 411 17.24 -22.23 -1.61
C ILE A 411 18.75 -22.17 -1.77
N ASP A 412 19.44 -21.79 -0.69
CA ASP A 412 20.89 -21.73 -0.62
C ASP A 412 21.51 -23.15 -0.50
N GLU A 413 22.83 -23.26 -0.63
CA GLU A 413 23.56 -24.53 -0.53
C GLU A 413 23.39 -25.24 0.83
N THR A 414 23.02 -24.48 1.87
CA THR A 414 22.75 -24.97 3.23
C THR A 414 21.32 -25.49 3.44
N GLY A 415 20.46 -25.43 2.41
CA GLY A 415 19.06 -25.84 2.48
C GLY A 415 18.10 -24.79 3.07
N ARG A 416 18.60 -23.57 3.35
CA ARG A 416 17.79 -22.44 3.84
C ARG A 416 17.03 -21.77 2.68
N GLU A 417 15.73 -21.58 2.84
CA GLU A 417 14.92 -20.74 1.93
C GLU A 417 15.35 -19.28 2.12
N ARG A 418 15.97 -18.66 1.11
CA ARG A 418 16.34 -17.23 1.15
C ARG A 418 15.26 -16.34 0.56
N GLU A 419 14.62 -16.80 -0.50
CA GLU A 419 13.63 -16.02 -1.23
C GLU A 419 12.41 -16.88 -1.54
N LYS A 420 11.25 -16.25 -1.58
CA LYS A 420 9.99 -16.90 -1.90
C LYS A 420 9.13 -15.98 -2.74
N TYR A 421 8.84 -16.41 -3.96
CA TYR A 421 8.09 -15.63 -4.92
C TYR A 421 6.76 -16.31 -5.22
N PRO A 422 5.61 -15.63 -5.02
CA PRO A 422 4.35 -16.13 -5.56
C PRO A 422 4.41 -16.13 -7.08
N VAL A 423 3.94 -17.20 -7.72
CA VAL A 423 3.86 -17.29 -9.18
C VAL A 423 2.41 -17.33 -9.65
N VAL A 424 2.13 -16.61 -10.73
CA VAL A 424 0.79 -16.48 -11.30
C VAL A 424 0.48 -17.69 -12.20
N TYR A 425 -0.77 -18.15 -12.18
CA TYR A 425 -1.26 -19.15 -13.12
C TYR A 425 -1.01 -18.71 -14.57
N GLY A 426 -0.40 -19.59 -15.36
CA GLY A 426 0.02 -19.33 -16.73
C GLY A 426 1.33 -18.57 -16.90
N GLY A 427 2.02 -18.24 -15.82
CA GLY A 427 3.40 -17.75 -15.88
C GLY A 427 4.34 -18.79 -16.49
N LYS A 428 5.26 -18.34 -17.32
CA LYS A 428 6.31 -19.13 -17.95
C LYS A 428 7.56 -19.11 -17.09
N ILE A 429 7.93 -20.24 -16.53
CA ILE A 429 9.18 -20.49 -15.82
C ILE A 429 10.22 -21.01 -16.81
N LYS A 430 11.36 -20.33 -16.90
CA LYS A 430 12.48 -20.68 -17.80
C LYS A 430 13.42 -21.73 -17.21
N ILE A 431 13.48 -21.82 -15.88
CA ILE A 431 14.37 -22.72 -15.14
C ILE A 431 13.56 -23.87 -14.54
N PRO A 432 13.96 -25.14 -14.74
CA PRO A 432 13.26 -26.28 -14.16
C PRO A 432 13.43 -26.34 -12.63
N ASP A 433 12.57 -27.11 -11.99
CA ASP A 433 12.67 -27.43 -10.56
C ASP A 433 14.02 -28.09 -10.22
N GLY A 434 14.68 -27.61 -9.17
CA GLY A 434 16.05 -27.97 -8.79
C GLY A 434 17.14 -27.29 -9.63
N GLY A 435 16.79 -26.43 -10.58
CA GLY A 435 17.75 -25.68 -11.40
C GLY A 435 18.48 -24.60 -10.59
N LYS A 436 19.74 -24.36 -10.94
CA LYS A 436 20.53 -23.26 -10.36
C LYS A 436 20.14 -21.93 -10.99
N VAL A 437 20.08 -20.89 -10.17
CA VAL A 437 19.83 -19.50 -10.58
C VAL A 437 20.93 -18.60 -10.06
N GLU A 438 21.37 -17.67 -10.90
CA GLU A 438 22.36 -16.64 -10.57
C GLU A 438 21.69 -15.31 -10.22
N VAL A 439 22.38 -14.45 -9.44
CA VAL A 439 21.92 -13.08 -9.15
C VAL A 439 21.59 -12.31 -10.43
N GLY A 440 20.36 -11.80 -10.50
CA GLY A 440 19.84 -11.00 -11.62
C GLY A 440 19.29 -11.83 -12.79
N GLN A 441 19.38 -13.16 -12.74
CA GLN A 441 18.84 -14.01 -13.79
C GLN A 441 17.30 -14.02 -13.74
N LYS A 442 16.68 -13.71 -14.89
CA LYS A 442 15.23 -13.72 -15.08
C LYS A 442 14.74 -15.16 -15.26
N PHE A 443 13.82 -15.61 -14.39
CA PHE A 443 13.38 -17.01 -14.37
C PHE A 443 11.86 -17.23 -14.50
N VAL A 444 11.02 -16.21 -14.27
CA VAL A 444 9.56 -16.28 -14.54
C VAL A 444 9.13 -15.09 -15.39
N GLU A 445 8.23 -15.30 -16.35
CA GLU A 445 7.65 -14.27 -17.21
C GLU A 445 6.14 -14.51 -17.40
N TRP A 446 5.30 -13.47 -17.35
CA TRP A 446 3.86 -13.60 -17.62
C TRP A 446 3.27 -12.37 -18.30
N ASP A 447 2.07 -12.52 -18.85
CA ASP A 447 1.27 -11.43 -19.41
C ASP A 447 0.40 -10.79 -18.30
N PRO A 448 0.60 -9.52 -17.95
CA PRO A 448 -0.21 -8.85 -16.93
C PRO A 448 -1.61 -8.45 -17.43
N TYR A 449 -1.78 -8.28 -18.74
CA TYR A 449 -2.96 -7.67 -19.35
C TYR A 449 -4.05 -8.68 -19.69
N SER A 450 -3.73 -9.97 -19.68
CA SER A 450 -4.69 -11.01 -19.98
C SER A 450 -4.59 -12.18 -19.01
N LEU A 451 -5.75 -12.60 -18.49
CA LEU A 451 -5.85 -13.89 -17.82
C LEU A 451 -5.97 -14.96 -18.90
N THR A 452 -5.01 -15.87 -18.92
CA THR A 452 -4.99 -16.98 -19.88
C THR A 452 -5.68 -18.20 -19.27
N ILE A 453 -6.53 -18.87 -20.05
CA ILE A 453 -7.08 -20.19 -19.73
C ILE A 453 -6.25 -21.20 -20.51
N LEU A 454 -5.58 -22.11 -19.82
CA LEU A 454 -4.61 -23.04 -20.39
C LEU A 454 -5.11 -24.48 -20.27
N THR A 455 -4.54 -25.39 -21.07
CA THR A 455 -4.79 -26.84 -20.92
C THR A 455 -3.64 -27.58 -20.24
N GLU A 456 -3.93 -28.46 -19.29
CA GLU A 456 -2.93 -29.37 -18.69
C GLU A 456 -2.61 -30.57 -19.58
N VAL A 457 -3.55 -30.94 -20.44
CA VAL A 457 -3.49 -32.18 -21.24
C VAL A 457 -3.57 -31.86 -22.71
N GLY A 458 -2.82 -32.64 -23.51
CA GLY A 458 -2.92 -32.60 -24.96
C GLY A 458 -4.15 -33.37 -25.45
N GLY A 459 -4.71 -32.94 -26.58
CA GLY A 459 -5.90 -33.59 -27.17
C GLY A 459 -6.61 -32.69 -28.18
N ARG A 460 -7.82 -33.08 -28.60
CA ARG A 460 -8.64 -32.30 -29.55
C ARG A 460 -9.65 -31.42 -28.85
N VAL A 461 -9.80 -30.17 -29.27
CA VAL A 461 -10.78 -29.23 -28.71
C VAL A 461 -12.21 -29.60 -29.13
N ALA A 462 -13.11 -29.65 -28.17
CA ALA A 462 -14.55 -29.71 -28.39
C ALA A 462 -15.25 -28.56 -27.67
N PHE A 463 -16.09 -27.84 -28.40
CA PHE A 463 -16.95 -26.81 -27.83
C PHE A 463 -18.18 -27.45 -27.19
N GLY A 464 -18.50 -27.03 -25.96
CA GLY A 464 -19.74 -27.38 -25.27
C GLY A 464 -20.49 -26.11 -24.91
N ASP A 465 -21.79 -26.07 -25.21
CA ASP A 465 -22.65 -24.92 -24.94
C ASP A 465 -22.10 -23.59 -25.51
N ILE A 466 -21.41 -23.64 -26.65
CA ILE A 466 -20.96 -22.45 -27.39
C ILE A 466 -21.73 -22.40 -28.71
N ALA A 467 -22.75 -21.55 -28.76
CA ALA A 467 -23.55 -21.23 -29.93
C ALA A 467 -23.46 -19.73 -30.26
N GLU A 468 -23.30 -19.43 -31.54
CA GLU A 468 -23.23 -18.08 -32.08
C GLU A 468 -24.55 -17.32 -31.91
N GLY A 469 -24.49 -16.03 -31.56
CA GLY A 469 -25.65 -15.16 -31.27
C GLY A 469 -26.33 -15.44 -29.93
N VAL A 470 -25.99 -16.57 -29.28
CA VAL A 470 -26.60 -17.02 -28.03
C VAL A 470 -25.59 -16.90 -26.90
N THR A 471 -24.54 -17.71 -26.85
CA THR A 471 -23.50 -17.68 -25.79
C THR A 471 -22.20 -16.99 -26.24
N MET A 472 -22.04 -16.86 -27.55
CA MET A 472 -20.84 -16.31 -28.18
C MET A 472 -21.28 -15.37 -29.29
N LYS A 473 -20.64 -14.22 -29.39
CA LYS A 473 -20.80 -13.28 -30.50
C LYS A 473 -19.49 -13.23 -31.26
N GLU A 474 -19.57 -13.29 -32.58
CA GLU A 474 -18.45 -12.90 -33.42
C GLU A 474 -18.40 -11.38 -33.49
N GLU A 475 -17.39 -10.80 -32.83
CA GLU A 475 -17.08 -9.39 -32.98
C GLU A 475 -16.07 -9.23 -34.11
N VAL A 476 -16.55 -8.65 -35.19
CA VAL A 476 -15.71 -8.23 -36.30
C VAL A 476 -15.08 -6.91 -35.90
N ASP A 477 -13.75 -6.90 -35.85
CA ASP A 477 -12.99 -5.69 -35.62
C ASP A 477 -13.08 -4.81 -36.88
N GLU A 478 -13.70 -3.61 -36.75
CA GLU A 478 -14.06 -2.74 -37.89
C GLU A 478 -12.87 -2.34 -38.77
N VAL A 479 -11.64 -2.40 -38.22
CA VAL A 479 -10.42 -2.01 -38.92
C VAL A 479 -9.75 -3.20 -39.62
N THR A 480 -9.70 -4.36 -38.97
CA THR A 480 -8.94 -5.52 -39.47
C THR A 480 -9.81 -6.51 -40.24
N GLY A 481 -11.14 -6.42 -40.08
CA GLY A 481 -12.10 -7.35 -40.68
C GLY A 481 -12.04 -8.77 -40.10
N LEU A 482 -11.20 -9.00 -39.08
CA LEU A 482 -11.07 -10.31 -38.44
C LEU A 482 -12.15 -10.49 -37.39
N SER A 483 -12.84 -11.63 -37.44
CA SER A 483 -13.85 -11.99 -36.46
C SER A 483 -13.21 -12.65 -35.24
N ARG A 484 -13.56 -12.14 -34.06
CA ARG A 484 -13.19 -12.73 -32.77
C ARG A 484 -14.40 -13.29 -32.09
N ARG A 485 -14.27 -14.50 -31.54
CA ARG A 485 -15.33 -15.17 -30.79
C ARG A 485 -15.26 -14.73 -29.34
N VAL A 486 -16.16 -13.83 -28.95
CA VAL A 486 -16.27 -13.31 -27.59
C VAL A 486 -17.46 -13.94 -26.89
N VAL A 487 -17.25 -14.47 -25.70
CA VAL A 487 -18.33 -15.04 -24.87
C VAL A 487 -19.19 -13.90 -24.32
N ILE A 488 -20.50 -13.93 -24.58
CA ILE A 488 -21.44 -12.88 -24.18
C ILE A 488 -22.32 -13.33 -23.02
N GLU A 489 -22.83 -12.36 -22.26
CA GLU A 489 -23.80 -12.63 -21.20
C GLU A 489 -25.15 -13.06 -21.79
N GLN A 490 -25.79 -14.02 -21.14
CA GLN A 490 -27.11 -14.52 -21.55
C GLN A 490 -28.18 -14.22 -20.52
N ALA A 491 -29.26 -13.59 -20.98
CA ALA A 491 -30.50 -13.49 -20.22
C ALA A 491 -31.34 -14.78 -20.40
N GLY A 492 -31.65 -15.48 -19.31
CA GLY A 492 -32.71 -16.49 -19.27
C GLY A 492 -32.38 -17.95 -19.67
N THR A 493 -31.17 -18.27 -20.12
CA THR A 493 -30.75 -19.66 -20.46
C THR A 493 -29.73 -20.25 -19.47
N ASN A 494 -29.75 -21.58 -19.26
CA ASN A 494 -28.85 -22.33 -18.36
C ASN A 494 -27.56 -22.85 -19.04
N LEU A 495 -27.25 -22.36 -20.25
CA LEU A 495 -26.08 -22.79 -21.01
C LEU A 495 -24.78 -22.34 -20.33
N ARG A 496 -23.76 -23.21 -20.32
CA ARG A 496 -22.47 -22.95 -19.68
C ARG A 496 -21.34 -23.09 -20.71
N PRO A 497 -20.97 -22.02 -21.42
CA PRO A 497 -19.95 -22.10 -22.47
C PRO A 497 -18.66 -22.68 -21.92
N ARG A 498 -18.19 -23.76 -22.55
CA ARG A 498 -17.03 -24.52 -22.08
C ARG A 498 -16.21 -25.10 -23.24
N LEU A 499 -14.92 -25.21 -23.02
CA LEU A 499 -13.98 -25.93 -23.87
C LEU A 499 -13.64 -27.25 -23.20
N SER A 500 -13.81 -28.36 -23.91
CA SER A 500 -13.43 -29.69 -23.44
C SER A 500 -12.30 -30.25 -24.29
N VAL A 501 -11.29 -30.83 -23.67
CA VAL A 501 -10.21 -31.50 -24.38
C VAL A 501 -10.52 -32.99 -24.47
N LYS A 502 -10.55 -33.52 -25.68
CA LYS A 502 -10.85 -34.93 -25.97
C LYS A 502 -9.57 -35.71 -26.28
N ASP A 503 -9.49 -36.92 -25.74
CA ASP A 503 -8.46 -37.89 -26.10
C ASP A 503 -8.69 -38.46 -27.52
N GLU A 504 -7.76 -39.29 -28.00
CA GLU A 504 -7.87 -39.96 -29.30
C GLU A 504 -9.10 -40.87 -29.42
N SER A 505 -9.68 -41.31 -28.29
CA SER A 505 -10.90 -42.12 -28.23
C SER A 505 -12.19 -41.29 -28.28
N GLY A 506 -12.09 -39.96 -28.33
CA GLY A 506 -13.22 -39.03 -28.36
C GLY A 506 -13.90 -38.78 -27.01
N LYS A 507 -13.37 -39.34 -25.92
CA LYS A 507 -13.80 -39.07 -24.54
C LYS A 507 -13.05 -37.85 -23.99
N THR A 508 -13.67 -37.16 -23.03
CA THR A 508 -13.00 -36.03 -22.38
C THR A 508 -11.80 -36.55 -21.59
N ALA A 509 -10.61 -36.04 -21.89
CA ALA A 509 -9.38 -36.37 -21.19
C ALA A 509 -9.52 -36.06 -19.69
N LYS A 510 -8.82 -36.80 -18.84
CA LYS A 510 -8.80 -36.53 -17.39
C LYS A 510 -7.61 -35.65 -17.05
N LEU A 511 -7.85 -34.66 -16.19
CA LEU A 511 -6.84 -33.81 -15.57
C LEU A 511 -6.01 -34.62 -14.57
N SER A 512 -4.88 -34.06 -14.17
CA SER A 512 -4.00 -34.60 -13.12
C SER A 512 -4.73 -34.80 -11.77
N SER A 513 -5.78 -34.00 -11.52
CA SER A 513 -6.69 -34.08 -10.37
C SER A 513 -7.80 -35.15 -10.47
N GLY A 514 -7.89 -35.89 -11.59
CA GLY A 514 -8.92 -36.91 -11.83
C GLY A 514 -10.27 -36.37 -12.35
N SER A 515 -10.44 -35.05 -12.39
CA SER A 515 -11.60 -34.36 -12.99
C SER A 515 -11.53 -34.37 -14.53
N PRO A 516 -12.66 -34.29 -15.26
CA PRO A 516 -12.63 -34.20 -16.72
C PRO A 516 -12.10 -32.84 -17.18
N ALA A 517 -11.23 -32.82 -18.19
CA ALA A 517 -10.62 -31.63 -18.82
C ALA A 517 -11.67 -30.74 -19.50
N ARG A 518 -12.42 -30.01 -18.67
CA ARG A 518 -13.51 -29.09 -19.03
C ARG A 518 -13.21 -27.72 -18.44
N TYR A 519 -12.92 -26.77 -19.32
CA TYR A 519 -12.60 -25.40 -18.98
C TYR A 519 -13.82 -24.51 -19.25
N LEU A 520 -14.39 -23.94 -18.20
CA LEU A 520 -15.52 -23.02 -18.31
C LEU A 520 -15.04 -21.65 -18.77
N LEU A 521 -15.77 -21.05 -19.71
CA LEU A 521 -15.46 -19.72 -20.23
C LEU A 521 -16.35 -18.67 -19.55
N PRO A 522 -15.78 -17.68 -18.86
CA PRO A 522 -16.55 -16.55 -18.34
C PRO A 522 -16.98 -15.60 -19.47
N VAL A 523 -17.93 -14.72 -19.15
CA VAL A 523 -18.33 -13.62 -20.03
C VAL A 523 -17.12 -12.72 -20.28
N GLY A 524 -16.96 -12.26 -21.53
CA GLY A 524 -15.80 -11.45 -21.95
C GLY A 524 -14.55 -12.27 -22.29
N ALA A 525 -14.59 -13.61 -22.20
CA ALA A 525 -13.48 -14.44 -22.66
C ALA A 525 -13.41 -14.47 -24.19
N HIS A 526 -12.22 -14.21 -24.74
CA HIS A 526 -11.91 -14.32 -26.15
C HIS A 526 -11.39 -15.72 -26.44
N ILE A 527 -12.05 -16.46 -27.33
CA ILE A 527 -11.69 -17.83 -27.69
C ILE A 527 -10.64 -17.79 -28.82
N PHE A 528 -9.46 -18.35 -28.58
CA PHE A 528 -8.35 -18.37 -29.57
C PHE A 528 -8.24 -19.70 -30.32
N VAL A 529 -8.94 -20.74 -29.87
CA VAL A 529 -8.86 -22.08 -30.45
C VAL A 529 -10.05 -22.37 -31.36
N GLU A 530 -9.81 -23.10 -32.45
CA GLU A 530 -10.87 -23.62 -33.31
C GLU A 530 -11.38 -24.98 -32.84
N LYS A 531 -12.63 -25.29 -33.18
CA LYS A 531 -13.23 -26.59 -32.87
C LYS A 531 -12.49 -27.69 -33.64
N GLY A 532 -11.97 -28.69 -32.92
CA GLY A 532 -11.27 -29.83 -33.51
C GLY A 532 -9.77 -29.64 -33.69
N SER A 533 -9.20 -28.48 -33.34
CA SER A 533 -7.75 -28.29 -33.33
C SER A 533 -7.07 -29.21 -32.33
N THR A 534 -5.82 -29.58 -32.63
CA THR A 534 -4.99 -30.39 -31.72
C THR A 534 -4.22 -29.45 -30.79
N LEU A 535 -4.32 -29.70 -29.48
CA LEU A 535 -3.66 -28.95 -28.43
C LEU A 535 -2.57 -29.78 -27.76
N TYR A 536 -1.59 -29.07 -27.24
CA TYR A 536 -0.55 -29.57 -26.38
C TYR A 536 -0.71 -29.01 -24.95
N PRO A 537 -0.16 -29.70 -23.95
CA PRO A 537 -0.09 -29.15 -22.59
C PRO A 537 0.57 -27.76 -22.56
N GLY A 538 -0.07 -26.83 -21.88
CA GLY A 538 0.33 -25.42 -21.78
C GLY A 538 -0.17 -24.51 -22.90
N ASP A 539 -0.96 -25.00 -23.86
CA ASP A 539 -1.57 -24.15 -24.89
C ASP A 539 -2.70 -23.28 -24.34
N VAL A 540 -2.80 -22.05 -24.87
CA VAL A 540 -3.82 -21.05 -24.51
C VAL A 540 -5.13 -21.36 -25.23
N LEU A 541 -6.18 -21.63 -24.47
CA LEU A 541 -7.54 -21.89 -24.95
C LEU A 541 -8.32 -20.60 -25.20
N ALA A 542 -8.28 -19.72 -24.21
CA ALA A 542 -8.96 -18.45 -24.22
C ALA A 542 -8.17 -17.42 -23.42
N LYS A 543 -8.33 -16.15 -23.77
CA LYS A 543 -7.79 -15.04 -22.98
C LYS A 543 -8.94 -14.16 -22.53
N ILE A 544 -8.87 -13.70 -21.30
CA ILE A 544 -9.77 -12.70 -20.77
C ILE A 544 -8.94 -11.43 -20.66
N PRO A 545 -9.23 -10.40 -21.47
CA PRO A 545 -8.62 -9.10 -21.26
C PRO A 545 -8.94 -8.67 -19.82
N ARG A 546 -7.91 -8.46 -19.01
CA ARG A 546 -8.14 -7.75 -17.76
C ARG A 546 -8.48 -6.33 -18.16
N GLU A 547 -9.67 -5.86 -17.79
CA GLU A 547 -9.83 -4.44 -17.57
C GLU A 547 -8.84 -4.11 -16.46
N THR A 548 -7.63 -3.70 -16.84
CA THR A 548 -6.64 -3.23 -15.87
C THR A 548 -7.38 -2.24 -15.01
N THR A 549 -7.47 -2.56 -13.72
CA THR A 549 -8.00 -1.70 -12.67
C THR A 549 -7.58 -0.31 -13.06
N LYS A 550 -8.55 0.53 -13.49
CA LYS A 550 -8.29 1.89 -13.99
C LYS A 550 -7.16 2.43 -13.16
N THR A 551 -5.99 2.62 -13.77
CA THR A 551 -4.70 2.92 -13.12
C THR A 551 -4.96 3.42 -11.73
N LYS A 552 -4.65 2.66 -10.65
CA LYS A 552 -4.84 3.10 -9.25
C LYS A 552 -4.27 4.52 -9.20
N ASP A 553 -5.15 5.50 -9.39
CA ASP A 553 -4.71 6.79 -9.88
C ASP A 553 -4.00 7.41 -8.70
N ILE A 554 -2.81 7.99 -8.91
CA ILE A 554 -2.13 8.84 -7.92
C ILE A 554 -3.15 9.81 -7.33
N THR A 555 -4.13 10.22 -8.14
CA THR A 555 -5.20 11.14 -7.74
C THR A 555 -6.40 10.50 -7.02
N GLY A 556 -6.50 9.17 -6.93
CA GLY A 556 -7.57 8.37 -6.32
C GLY A 556 -7.31 7.87 -4.89
N GLY A 557 -6.09 8.03 -4.37
CA GLY A 557 -5.70 7.54 -3.04
C GLY A 557 -6.52 8.15 -1.89
N LEU A 558 -6.69 9.47 -1.86
CA LEU A 558 -7.43 10.13 -0.78
C LEU A 558 -8.92 9.74 -0.71
N PRO A 559 -9.67 9.68 -1.82
CA PRO A 559 -11.03 9.11 -1.81
C PRO A 559 -11.11 7.70 -1.21
N ARG A 560 -10.13 6.84 -1.48
CA ARG A 560 -10.06 5.49 -0.91
C ARG A 560 -9.81 5.52 0.60
N VAL A 561 -8.87 6.34 1.07
CA VAL A 561 -8.64 6.55 2.51
C VAL A 561 -9.90 7.06 3.21
N ALA A 562 -10.61 8.01 2.58
CA ALA A 562 -11.87 8.52 3.10
C ALA A 562 -12.98 7.45 3.10
N GLU A 563 -13.04 6.57 2.10
CA GLU A 563 -13.97 5.44 2.05
C GLU A 563 -13.74 4.46 3.21
N LEU A 564 -12.46 4.12 3.47
CA LEU A 564 -12.03 3.23 4.54
C LEU A 564 -12.38 3.80 5.92
N PHE A 565 -12.00 5.05 6.21
CA PHE A 565 -12.33 5.71 7.49
C PHE A 565 -13.83 5.97 7.68
N GLU A 566 -14.59 6.05 6.60
CA GLU A 566 -16.06 6.14 6.66
C GLU A 566 -16.74 4.78 6.77
N ALA A 567 -15.98 3.68 6.77
CA ALA A 567 -16.49 2.32 6.77
C ALA A 567 -17.60 2.11 5.71
N ARG A 568 -17.42 2.72 4.54
CA ARG A 568 -18.38 2.59 3.42
C ARG A 568 -18.22 1.22 2.77
N LYS A 569 -19.35 0.65 2.35
CA LYS A 569 -19.34 -0.57 1.56
C LYS A 569 -18.85 -0.24 0.15
N PRO A 570 -17.79 -0.92 -0.36
CA PRO A 570 -17.38 -0.77 -1.74
C PRO A 570 -18.52 -1.08 -2.69
N LYS A 571 -18.61 -0.33 -3.80
CA LYS A 571 -19.62 -0.60 -4.84
C LYS A 571 -19.48 -2.00 -5.43
N GLU A 572 -18.23 -2.42 -5.63
CA GLU A 572 -17.86 -3.77 -6.03
C GLU A 572 -17.03 -4.38 -4.91
N HIS A 573 -17.68 -5.17 -4.05
CA HIS A 573 -17.00 -5.85 -2.94
C HIS A 573 -16.84 -7.34 -3.24
N ALA A 574 -15.75 -7.91 -2.75
CA ALA A 574 -15.56 -9.34 -2.74
C ALA A 574 -16.52 -9.99 -1.74
N VAL A 575 -17.17 -11.08 -2.15
CA VAL A 575 -17.93 -11.93 -1.24
C VAL A 575 -16.95 -12.86 -0.54
N VAL A 576 -16.95 -12.82 0.78
CA VAL A 576 -16.02 -13.55 1.65
C VAL A 576 -16.76 -14.71 2.32
N THR A 577 -16.12 -15.88 2.43
CA THR A 577 -16.70 -17.00 3.19
C THR A 577 -16.60 -16.77 4.69
N GLU A 578 -17.61 -17.20 5.44
CA GLU A 578 -17.72 -17.07 6.89
C GLU A 578 -17.27 -18.34 7.62
N ILE A 579 -17.20 -19.45 6.89
CA ILE A 579 -16.82 -20.76 7.42
C ILE A 579 -15.69 -21.36 6.60
N ASP A 580 -14.88 -22.18 7.26
CA ASP A 580 -13.95 -23.08 6.60
C ASP A 580 -14.73 -24.24 5.97
N GLY A 581 -14.39 -24.64 4.75
CA GLY A 581 -15.06 -25.79 4.15
C GLY A 581 -14.73 -26.02 2.69
N GLU A 582 -15.35 -27.07 2.15
CA GLU A 582 -15.24 -27.43 0.74
C GLU A 582 -16.30 -26.69 -0.08
N VAL A 583 -15.87 -26.09 -1.20
CA VAL A 583 -16.73 -25.31 -2.08
C VAL A 583 -17.49 -26.21 -3.05
N SER A 584 -18.80 -26.01 -3.16
CA SER A 584 -19.67 -26.63 -4.17
C SER A 584 -20.57 -25.61 -4.84
N PHE A 585 -21.01 -25.84 -6.07
CA PHE A 585 -21.86 -24.87 -6.79
C PHE A 585 -23.33 -25.29 -6.81
N GLY A 586 -24.17 -24.57 -6.05
CA GLY A 586 -25.61 -24.82 -5.90
C GLY A 586 -26.51 -24.34 -7.06
N GLY A 587 -25.96 -24.14 -8.26
CA GLY A 587 -26.72 -23.65 -9.42
C GLY A 587 -26.94 -22.13 -9.43
N PHE A 588 -28.00 -21.67 -10.10
CA PHE A 588 -28.36 -20.25 -10.21
C PHE A 588 -29.73 -19.98 -9.58
N VAL A 589 -29.82 -18.95 -8.75
CA VAL A 589 -31.06 -18.50 -8.11
C VAL A 589 -31.22 -17.01 -8.40
N LYS A 590 -32.33 -16.62 -9.03
CA LYS A 590 -32.65 -15.21 -9.37
C LYS A 590 -31.52 -14.47 -10.11
N GLY A 591 -30.78 -15.15 -10.99
CA GLY A 591 -29.66 -14.56 -11.73
C GLY A 591 -28.35 -14.42 -10.93
N LEU A 592 -28.29 -14.93 -9.70
CA LEU A 592 -27.07 -15.03 -8.90
C LEU A 592 -26.59 -16.49 -8.91
N ARG A 593 -25.29 -16.71 -9.06
CA ARG A 593 -24.63 -18.00 -8.89
C ARG A 593 -24.54 -18.33 -7.40
N LYS A 594 -25.08 -19.48 -7.02
CA LYS A 594 -25.01 -19.98 -5.65
C LYS A 594 -23.71 -20.77 -5.46
N VAL A 595 -22.90 -20.33 -4.51
CA VAL A 595 -21.69 -21.00 -4.04
C VAL A 595 -21.97 -21.48 -2.63
N VAL A 596 -21.78 -22.77 -2.38
CA VAL A 596 -22.06 -23.39 -1.09
C VAL A 596 -20.74 -23.84 -0.49
N VAL A 597 -20.45 -23.44 0.74
CA VAL A 597 -19.29 -23.91 1.50
C VAL A 597 -19.81 -24.87 2.56
N ASP A 598 -19.22 -26.05 2.66
CA ASP A 598 -19.60 -27.10 3.59
C ASP A 598 -18.41 -27.53 4.45
N ASN A 599 -18.51 -27.36 5.77
CA ASN A 599 -17.45 -27.73 6.71
C ASN A 599 -17.39 -29.23 7.03
N LYS A 600 -18.31 -30.06 6.49
CA LYS A 600 -18.50 -31.50 6.75
C LYS A 600 -18.82 -31.87 8.20
N ILE A 601 -18.89 -30.90 9.10
CA ILE A 601 -19.18 -31.04 10.53
C ILE A 601 -20.65 -30.64 10.83
N GLY A 602 -21.33 -29.99 9.88
CA GLY A 602 -22.77 -29.69 9.90
C GLY A 602 -23.14 -28.27 9.49
N ASP A 603 -22.17 -27.36 9.35
CA ASP A 603 -22.42 -25.99 8.92
C ASP A 603 -22.27 -25.87 7.41
N VAL A 604 -23.38 -25.51 6.76
CA VAL A 604 -23.44 -25.24 5.33
C VAL A 604 -23.86 -23.79 5.13
N LYS A 605 -22.99 -23.00 4.49
CA LYS A 605 -23.25 -21.59 4.16
C LYS A 605 -23.42 -21.41 2.67
N GLU A 606 -24.41 -20.61 2.28
CA GLU A 606 -24.72 -20.31 0.90
C GLU A 606 -24.39 -18.84 0.58
N TYR A 607 -23.58 -18.63 -0.45
CA TYR A 607 -23.16 -17.33 -0.96
C TYR A 607 -23.74 -17.10 -2.35
N PHE A 608 -24.12 -15.86 -2.66
CA PHE A 608 -24.71 -15.49 -3.95
C PHE A 608 -23.81 -14.50 -4.69
N ILE A 609 -23.23 -14.94 -5.80
CA ILE A 609 -22.33 -14.15 -6.63
C ILE A 609 -23.07 -13.71 -7.91
N PRO A 610 -23.05 -12.44 -8.32
CA PRO A 610 -23.68 -11.99 -9.57
C PRO A 610 -23.21 -12.78 -10.80
N ARG A 611 -24.15 -13.10 -11.71
CA ARG A 611 -23.82 -13.74 -12.99
C ARG A 611 -22.90 -12.82 -13.81
N GLY A 612 -21.95 -13.42 -14.54
CA GLY A 612 -20.96 -12.71 -15.34
C GLY A 612 -19.67 -12.33 -14.60
N ARG A 613 -19.64 -12.37 -13.25
CA ARG A 613 -18.42 -12.11 -12.47
C ARG A 613 -17.51 -13.34 -12.37
N HIS A 614 -16.20 -13.11 -12.32
CA HIS A 614 -15.21 -14.16 -12.15
C HIS A 614 -15.23 -14.68 -10.70
N VAL A 615 -15.22 -16.00 -10.56
CA VAL A 615 -15.18 -16.70 -9.27
C VAL A 615 -13.77 -17.27 -9.12
N ASN A 616 -13.11 -16.97 -8.02
CA ASN A 616 -11.70 -17.32 -7.79
C ASN A 616 -11.52 -18.80 -7.39
N VAL A 617 -12.57 -19.39 -6.86
CA VAL A 617 -12.59 -20.76 -6.33
C VAL A 617 -13.24 -21.75 -7.30
N HIS A 618 -12.78 -23.00 -7.29
CA HIS A 618 -13.36 -24.12 -8.02
C HIS A 618 -14.17 -25.04 -7.12
N GLU A 619 -14.92 -25.94 -7.75
CA GLU A 619 -15.68 -26.98 -7.06
C GLU A 619 -14.72 -28.03 -6.49
N GLY A 620 -14.81 -28.28 -5.18
CA GLY A 620 -13.91 -29.14 -4.42
C GLY A 620 -12.73 -28.42 -3.76
N ASP A 621 -12.56 -27.11 -4.00
CA ASP A 621 -11.53 -26.32 -3.31
C ASP A 621 -11.88 -26.18 -1.83
N TRP A 622 -10.86 -26.26 -0.97
CA TRP A 622 -11.00 -25.97 0.45
C TRP A 622 -10.69 -24.51 0.71
N VAL A 623 -11.67 -23.75 1.17
CA VAL A 623 -11.55 -22.32 1.51
C VAL A 623 -11.54 -22.13 3.01
N ARG A 624 -10.88 -21.06 3.46
CA ARG A 624 -10.94 -20.65 4.87
C ARG A 624 -11.90 -19.48 5.08
N ALA A 625 -12.48 -19.40 6.26
CA ALA A 625 -13.19 -18.23 6.76
C ALA A 625 -12.32 -16.98 6.53
N GLY A 626 -12.88 -15.98 5.87
CA GLY A 626 -12.18 -14.76 5.48
C GLY A 626 -11.64 -14.76 4.05
N GLU A 627 -11.67 -15.88 3.33
CA GLU A 627 -11.15 -15.98 1.96
C GLU A 627 -12.16 -15.43 0.92
N PRO A 628 -11.73 -14.56 -0.03
CA PRO A 628 -12.61 -13.99 -1.04
C PRO A 628 -12.95 -15.02 -2.14
N LEU A 629 -14.25 -15.23 -2.35
CA LEU A 629 -14.77 -16.16 -3.37
C LEU A 629 -14.82 -15.54 -4.78
N MET A 630 -14.83 -14.20 -4.86
CA MET A 630 -14.82 -13.44 -6.11
C MET A 630 -13.86 -12.26 -6.03
N ASP A 631 -13.44 -11.77 -7.20
CA ASP A 631 -12.66 -10.54 -7.30
C ASP A 631 -13.44 -9.32 -6.83
N GLY A 632 -12.78 -8.45 -6.07
CA GLY A 632 -13.35 -7.21 -5.55
C GLY A 632 -12.62 -6.72 -4.31
N SER A 633 -12.91 -5.49 -3.88
CA SER A 633 -12.36 -4.98 -2.62
C SER A 633 -13.05 -5.67 -1.44
N ALA A 634 -12.29 -6.04 -0.40
CA ALA A 634 -12.91 -6.61 0.79
C ALA A 634 -13.82 -5.56 1.48
N ASN A 635 -14.96 -6.02 2.00
CA ASN A 635 -15.88 -5.17 2.75
C ASN A 635 -15.50 -5.22 4.25
N PRO A 636 -15.15 -4.08 4.88
CA PRO A 636 -14.77 -4.03 6.30
C PRO A 636 -15.80 -4.63 7.26
N HIS A 637 -17.10 -4.53 6.94
CA HIS A 637 -18.16 -5.08 7.80
C HIS A 637 -18.18 -6.61 7.79
N ASP A 638 -17.85 -7.21 6.64
CA ASP A 638 -17.85 -8.67 6.49
C ASP A 638 -16.62 -9.25 7.20
N ILE A 639 -15.47 -8.56 7.10
CA ILE A 639 -14.25 -8.90 7.85
C ILE A 639 -14.54 -8.90 9.36
N LEU A 640 -15.23 -7.88 9.89
CA LEU A 640 -15.57 -7.82 11.31
C LEU A 640 -16.44 -9.01 11.76
N SER A 641 -17.43 -9.38 10.95
CA SER A 641 -18.33 -10.49 11.30
C SER A 641 -17.64 -11.86 11.24
N VAL A 642 -16.66 -12.04 10.36
CA VAL A 642 -16.04 -13.34 10.08
C VAL A 642 -14.75 -13.53 10.87
N LEU A 643 -13.80 -12.61 10.67
CA LEU A 643 -12.45 -12.71 11.23
C LEU A 643 -12.33 -12.01 12.59
N GLY A 644 -13.32 -11.19 12.94
CA GLY A 644 -13.36 -10.46 14.19
C GLY A 644 -12.65 -9.10 14.16
N PRO A 645 -12.62 -8.39 15.31
CA PRO A 645 -12.15 -7.01 15.36
C PRO A 645 -10.65 -6.86 15.12
N ARG A 646 -9.82 -7.83 15.54
CA ARG A 646 -8.35 -7.72 15.42
C ARG A 646 -7.90 -7.75 13.96
N GLU A 647 -8.42 -8.71 13.19
CA GLU A 647 -8.11 -8.80 11.76
C GLU A 647 -8.67 -7.60 10.97
N LEU A 648 -9.86 -7.10 11.33
CA LEU A 648 -10.36 -5.86 10.75
C LEU A 648 -9.43 -4.68 11.03
N GLN A 649 -8.96 -4.53 12.28
CA GLN A 649 -8.08 -3.42 12.64
C GLN A 649 -6.77 -3.48 11.85
N LYS A 650 -6.18 -4.68 11.74
CA LYS A 650 -4.98 -4.92 10.94
C LYS A 650 -5.22 -4.57 9.47
N TYR A 651 -6.32 -5.06 8.88
CA TYR A 651 -6.73 -4.76 7.51
C TYR A 651 -6.84 -3.25 7.25
N LEU A 652 -7.50 -2.51 8.14
CA LEU A 652 -7.65 -1.06 8.00
C LEU A 652 -6.31 -0.31 8.08
N VAL A 653 -5.41 -0.75 8.96
CA VAL A 653 -4.07 -0.16 9.08
C VAL A 653 -3.26 -0.43 7.81
N ASP A 654 -3.22 -1.69 7.35
CA ASP A 654 -2.44 -2.09 6.19
C ASP A 654 -2.94 -1.42 4.89
N GLU A 655 -4.25 -1.37 4.64
CA GLU A 655 -4.81 -0.73 3.44
C GLU A 655 -4.59 0.79 3.41
N VAL A 656 -4.77 1.48 4.53
CA VAL A 656 -4.52 2.93 4.59
C VAL A 656 -3.03 3.20 4.40
N GLN A 657 -2.17 2.39 5.04
CA GLN A 657 -0.72 2.52 4.94
C GLN A 657 -0.22 2.28 3.51
N GLU A 658 -0.74 1.27 2.81
CA GLU A 658 -0.47 1.01 1.40
C GLU A 658 -0.74 2.26 0.55
N VAL A 659 -1.90 2.89 0.72
CA VAL A 659 -2.25 4.09 -0.05
C VAL A 659 -1.28 5.24 0.19
N TYR A 660 -0.87 5.51 1.44
CA TYR A 660 0.11 6.57 1.72
C TYR A 660 1.51 6.24 1.19
N ARG A 661 1.95 4.98 1.34
CA ARG A 661 3.28 4.53 0.90
C ARG A 661 3.41 4.47 -0.62
N LEU A 662 2.38 4.04 -1.34
CA LEU A 662 2.32 4.09 -2.81
C LEU A 662 2.50 5.52 -3.34
N GLN A 663 2.16 6.52 -2.54
CA GLN A 663 2.34 7.94 -2.86
C GLN A 663 3.65 8.54 -2.33
N GLY A 664 4.54 7.72 -1.77
CA GLY A 664 5.82 8.13 -1.21
C GLY A 664 5.70 8.97 0.06
N VAL A 665 4.58 8.85 0.79
CA VAL A 665 4.39 9.49 2.09
C VAL A 665 4.60 8.46 3.20
N VAL A 666 5.49 8.80 4.12
CA VAL A 666 5.84 7.96 5.28
C VAL A 666 4.96 8.37 6.45
N ILE A 667 4.13 7.45 6.94
CA ILE A 667 3.33 7.59 8.16
C ILE A 667 3.61 6.38 9.04
N ASN A 668 3.65 6.55 10.36
CA ASN A 668 3.73 5.43 11.29
C ASN A 668 2.33 4.88 11.61
N ASP A 669 2.22 3.56 11.65
CA ASP A 669 1.00 2.80 11.90
C ASP A 669 0.25 3.27 13.16
N LYS A 670 0.95 3.79 14.18
CA LYS A 670 0.35 4.24 15.45
C LYS A 670 -0.72 5.29 15.26
N HIS A 671 -0.56 6.16 14.28
CA HIS A 671 -1.53 7.20 14.00
C HIS A 671 -2.82 6.61 13.42
N ILE A 672 -2.69 5.64 12.51
CA ILE A 672 -3.85 4.95 11.91
C ILE A 672 -4.54 4.08 12.97
N GLU A 673 -3.78 3.39 13.82
CA GLU A 673 -4.29 2.61 14.94
C GLU A 673 -5.16 3.44 15.90
N VAL A 674 -4.76 4.68 16.20
CA VAL A 674 -5.55 5.59 17.05
C VAL A 674 -6.92 5.87 16.45
N ILE A 675 -6.99 6.15 15.13
CA ILE A 675 -8.26 6.39 14.44
C ILE A 675 -9.11 5.12 14.37
N THR A 676 -8.48 4.00 14.01
CA THR A 676 -9.14 2.69 13.90
C THR A 676 -9.71 2.23 15.25
N ARG A 677 -9.04 2.54 16.37
CA ARG A 677 -9.58 2.32 17.72
C ARG A 677 -10.90 3.07 17.94
N GLN A 678 -11.00 4.33 17.48
CA GLN A 678 -12.21 5.12 17.64
C GLN A 678 -13.37 4.59 16.78
N MET A 679 -13.07 4.01 15.61
CA MET A 679 -14.08 3.40 14.74
C MET A 679 -14.75 2.15 15.35
N LEU A 680 -14.08 1.47 16.28
CA LEU A 680 -14.56 0.26 16.98
C LEU A 680 -14.90 0.53 18.46
N LYS A 681 -15.17 1.80 18.82
CA LYS A 681 -15.49 2.19 20.21
C LYS A 681 -16.84 1.68 20.71
N LYS A 682 -17.77 1.29 19.83
CA LYS A 682 -19.14 0.90 20.17
C LYS A 682 -19.38 -0.61 20.08
N VAL A 683 -20.17 -1.12 21.01
CA VAL A 683 -20.67 -2.49 21.05
C VAL A 683 -22.19 -2.46 20.99
N ARG A 684 -22.79 -3.32 20.15
CA ARG A 684 -24.24 -3.53 20.11
C ARG A 684 -24.59 -4.70 21.01
N ILE A 685 -25.51 -4.46 21.94
CA ILE A 685 -26.01 -5.49 22.86
C ILE A 685 -26.89 -6.47 22.09
N GLU A 686 -26.60 -7.77 22.19
CA GLU A 686 -27.45 -8.85 21.68
C GLU A 686 -28.34 -9.39 22.79
N ASP A 687 -27.74 -9.67 23.94
CA ASP A 687 -28.44 -10.11 25.14
C ASP A 687 -28.00 -9.25 26.33
N ALA A 688 -28.97 -8.79 27.11
CA ALA A 688 -28.71 -7.97 28.28
C ALA A 688 -28.26 -8.81 29.49
N GLY A 689 -28.55 -10.12 29.54
CA GLY A 689 -28.34 -10.92 30.74
C GLY A 689 -28.98 -10.26 31.97
N ASP A 690 -28.23 -10.15 33.07
CA ASP A 690 -28.63 -9.45 34.29
C ASP A 690 -28.13 -7.98 34.35
N SER A 691 -27.60 -7.45 33.24
CA SER A 691 -27.15 -6.06 33.16
C SER A 691 -28.31 -5.07 33.04
N SER A 692 -27.99 -3.79 33.24
CA SER A 692 -28.90 -2.66 32.96
C SER A 692 -29.09 -2.33 31.46
N PHE A 693 -28.51 -3.11 30.55
CA PHE A 693 -28.55 -2.81 29.12
C PHE A 693 -29.87 -3.18 28.44
N LEU A 694 -30.14 -2.50 27.32
CA LEU A 694 -31.26 -2.80 26.45
C LEU A 694 -30.78 -3.54 25.19
N PRO A 695 -31.35 -4.71 24.84
CA PRO A 695 -31.01 -5.42 23.61
C PRO A 695 -31.17 -4.53 22.36
N GLY A 696 -30.21 -4.60 21.45
CA GLY A 696 -30.15 -3.81 20.23
C GLY A 696 -29.56 -2.40 20.38
N THR A 697 -29.36 -1.90 21.60
CA THR A 697 -28.73 -0.59 21.83
C THR A 697 -27.22 -0.65 21.59
N GLN A 698 -26.64 0.51 21.24
CA GLN A 698 -25.20 0.66 21.05
C GLN A 698 -24.63 1.45 22.22
N VAL A 699 -23.69 0.83 22.93
CA VAL A 699 -23.01 1.43 24.09
C VAL A 699 -21.52 1.52 23.83
N ASN A 700 -20.82 2.37 24.58
CA ASN A 700 -19.36 2.39 24.53
C ASN A 700 -18.80 1.09 25.07
N LYS A 701 -17.72 0.60 24.47
CA LYS A 701 -17.03 -0.61 24.89
C LYS A 701 -16.59 -0.56 26.36
N SER A 702 -16.04 0.57 26.81
CA SER A 702 -15.63 0.73 28.21
C SER A 702 -16.80 0.57 29.19
N VAL A 703 -17.95 1.20 28.90
CA VAL A 703 -19.16 1.10 29.74
C VAL A 703 -19.71 -0.34 29.74
N PHE A 704 -19.67 -1.02 28.59
CA PHE A 704 -20.05 -2.42 28.47
C PHE A 704 -19.16 -3.34 29.32
N ASP A 705 -17.84 -3.14 29.24
CA ASP A 705 -16.87 -3.93 29.98
C ASP A 705 -17.02 -3.66 31.51
N ASP A 706 -17.21 -2.41 31.93
CA ASP A 706 -17.39 -2.02 33.35
C ASP A 706 -18.66 -2.65 33.96
N GLU A 707 -19.79 -2.59 33.25
CA GLU A 707 -21.05 -3.15 33.72
C GLU A 707 -21.00 -4.68 33.77
N ASN A 708 -20.35 -5.32 32.80
CA ASN A 708 -20.16 -6.76 32.81
C ASN A 708 -19.26 -7.23 33.96
N GLU A 709 -18.19 -6.50 34.26
CA GLU A 709 -17.35 -6.76 35.43
C GLU A 709 -18.14 -6.65 36.74
N ARG A 710 -19.02 -5.64 36.86
CA ARG A 710 -19.93 -5.49 37.99
C ARG A 710 -20.87 -6.69 38.13
N VAL A 711 -21.59 -7.05 37.06
CA VAL A 711 -22.55 -8.17 37.06
C VAL A 711 -21.86 -9.50 37.37
N LEU A 712 -20.67 -9.73 36.81
CA LEU A 712 -19.87 -10.92 37.11
C LEU A 712 -19.44 -10.96 38.58
N SER A 713 -19.05 -9.83 39.17
CA SER A 713 -18.70 -9.75 40.59
C SER A 713 -19.89 -10.03 41.53
N GLU A 714 -21.11 -9.73 41.06
CA GLU A 714 -22.36 -10.03 41.75
C GLU A 714 -22.86 -11.46 41.50
N GLY A 715 -22.16 -12.23 40.65
CA GLY A 715 -22.49 -13.61 40.29
C GLY A 715 -23.61 -13.77 39.27
N GLY A 716 -24.02 -12.69 38.59
CA GLY A 716 -25.03 -12.69 37.55
C GLY A 716 -24.49 -13.06 36.16
N GLN A 717 -25.38 -13.15 35.17
CA GLN A 717 -25.03 -13.39 33.78
C GLN A 717 -24.64 -12.08 33.07
N PRO A 718 -23.41 -11.96 32.53
CA PRO A 718 -22.98 -10.76 31.83
C PRO A 718 -23.74 -10.57 30.52
N ALA A 719 -23.83 -9.33 30.05
CA ALA A 719 -24.40 -9.01 28.76
C ALA A 719 -23.52 -9.53 27.61
N LEU A 720 -24.17 -10.01 26.55
CA LEU A 720 -23.52 -10.39 25.30
C LEU A 720 -23.67 -9.26 24.28
N GLY A 721 -22.57 -8.88 23.65
CA GLY A 721 -22.56 -7.82 22.65
C GLY A 721 -21.59 -8.08 21.51
N LYS A 722 -21.91 -7.55 20.33
CA LYS A 722 -21.05 -7.61 19.14
C LYS A 722 -20.43 -6.23 18.85
N PRO A 723 -19.13 -6.17 18.53
CA PRO A 723 -18.49 -4.92 18.13
C PRO A 723 -19.17 -4.36 16.86
N VAL A 724 -19.27 -3.04 16.78
CA VAL A 724 -19.84 -2.36 15.60
C VAL A 724 -18.78 -1.44 15.02
N LEU A 725 -18.52 -1.61 13.72
CA LEU A 725 -17.69 -0.68 12.97
C LEU A 725 -18.52 0.56 12.57
N LEU A 726 -18.10 1.72 13.06
CA LEU A 726 -18.66 3.02 12.70
C LEU A 726 -17.64 3.85 11.92
N GLY A 727 -18.09 4.49 10.85
CA GLY A 727 -17.28 5.51 10.16
C GLY A 727 -17.03 6.72 11.06
N ILE A 728 -15.91 7.42 10.83
CA ILE A 728 -15.45 8.53 11.69
C ILE A 728 -16.50 9.62 11.93
N THR A 729 -17.35 9.96 10.95
CA THR A 729 -18.45 10.93 11.18
C THR A 729 -19.55 10.42 12.08
N LYS A 730 -19.91 9.14 11.98
CA LYS A 730 -20.90 8.57 12.92
C LYS A 730 -20.30 8.43 14.31
N ALA A 731 -19.02 8.04 14.39
CA ALA A 731 -18.30 7.96 15.64
C ALA A 731 -18.24 9.33 16.35
N SER A 732 -17.91 10.41 15.63
CA SER A 732 -17.81 11.76 16.20
C SER A 732 -19.15 12.38 16.60
N LEU A 733 -20.27 11.98 16.00
CA LEU A 733 -21.61 12.40 16.42
C LEU A 733 -22.10 11.65 17.67
N SER A 734 -21.50 10.50 17.97
CA SER A 734 -21.87 9.61 19.07
C SER A 734 -20.95 9.73 20.29
N THR A 735 -20.27 10.88 20.42
CA THR A 735 -19.42 11.23 21.56
C THR A 735 -20.22 11.38 22.84
N ASP A 736 -19.55 11.20 23.98
CA ASP A 736 -20.18 11.31 25.29
C ASP A 736 -20.50 12.77 25.64
N SER A 737 -19.63 13.71 25.22
CA SER A 737 -19.90 15.15 25.31
C SER A 737 -20.88 15.59 24.23
N PHE A 738 -22.05 16.07 24.65
CA PHE A 738 -23.02 16.66 23.73
C PHE A 738 -22.58 18.06 23.27
N ILE A 739 -21.77 18.77 24.07
CA ILE A 739 -21.18 20.06 23.70
C ILE A 739 -20.22 19.88 22.52
N SER A 740 -19.34 18.87 22.61
CA SER A 740 -18.43 18.50 21.53
C SER A 740 -19.19 18.08 20.27
N GLY A 741 -20.17 17.17 20.41
CA GLY A 741 -20.98 16.70 19.28
C GLY A 741 -21.77 17.82 18.58
N ALA A 742 -22.37 18.73 19.35
CA ALA A 742 -23.17 19.85 18.82
C ALA A 742 -22.34 20.85 17.99
N SER A 743 -21.04 20.97 18.27
CA SER A 743 -20.13 21.85 17.55
C SER A 743 -19.61 21.28 16.22
N PHE A 744 -19.85 19.99 15.95
CA PHE A 744 -19.41 19.32 14.73
C PHE A 744 -20.41 19.50 13.58
N GLN A 745 -21.53 18.77 13.64
CA GLN A 745 -22.61 18.72 12.64
C GLN A 745 -23.96 18.41 13.31
N GLU A 746 -25.06 18.71 12.63
CA GLU A 746 -26.42 18.37 13.07
C GLU A 746 -26.76 18.89 14.48
N THR A 747 -26.30 20.10 14.79
CA THR A 747 -26.43 20.77 16.11
C THR A 747 -27.84 20.68 16.69
N THR A 748 -28.87 20.92 15.88
CA THR A 748 -30.27 20.83 16.31
C THR A 748 -30.61 19.44 16.83
N ARG A 749 -30.22 18.38 16.10
CA ARG A 749 -30.51 16.99 16.51
C ARG A 749 -29.82 16.65 17.82
N VAL A 750 -28.53 16.98 17.95
CA VAL A 750 -27.72 16.68 19.14
C VAL A 750 -28.27 17.38 20.38
N LEU A 751 -28.60 18.68 20.26
CA LEU A 751 -29.15 19.44 21.39
C LEU A 751 -30.56 18.98 21.78
N THR A 752 -31.41 18.62 20.81
CA THR A 752 -32.74 18.07 21.10
C THR A 752 -32.64 16.74 21.84
N GLU A 753 -31.77 15.83 21.40
CA GLU A 753 -31.57 14.54 22.08
C GLU A 753 -30.98 14.72 23.48
N ALA A 754 -30.03 15.64 23.66
CA ALA A 754 -29.47 15.96 24.97
C ALA A 754 -30.52 16.56 25.92
N ALA A 755 -31.39 17.44 25.42
CA ALA A 755 -32.47 18.05 26.19
C ALA A 755 -33.55 17.04 26.60
N ILE A 756 -33.96 16.14 25.69
CA ILE A 756 -34.95 15.09 25.99
C ILE A 756 -34.44 14.13 27.07
N ASN A 757 -33.16 13.77 26.99
CA ASN A 757 -32.53 12.83 27.93
C ASN A 757 -32.01 13.49 29.21
N GLY A 758 -32.07 14.83 29.33
CA GLY A 758 -31.51 15.57 30.47
C GLY A 758 -30.01 15.33 30.67
N ARG A 759 -29.23 15.21 29.58
CA ARG A 759 -27.80 14.86 29.66
C ARG A 759 -26.98 15.93 30.38
N THR A 760 -26.03 15.50 31.20
CA THR A 760 -25.00 16.34 31.82
C THR A 760 -23.65 16.09 31.15
N ASP A 761 -22.82 17.13 31.05
CA ASP A 761 -21.49 17.04 30.44
C ASP A 761 -20.41 17.25 31.52
N ASP A 762 -19.49 16.29 31.63
CA ASP A 762 -18.42 16.30 32.63
C ASP A 762 -17.18 17.10 32.21
N LEU A 763 -17.18 17.65 30.99
CA LEU A 763 -16.09 18.45 30.41
C LEU A 763 -14.72 17.72 30.41
N ARG A 764 -14.68 16.47 29.96
CA ARG A 764 -13.46 15.62 30.04
C ARG A 764 -12.57 15.67 28.81
N GLY A 765 -13.10 16.07 27.67
CA GLY A 765 -12.42 16.21 26.39
C GLY A 765 -11.83 17.60 26.16
N LEU A 766 -11.18 17.77 25.03
CA LEU A 766 -10.51 19.03 24.67
C LEU A 766 -11.52 20.12 24.29
N LYS A 767 -12.49 19.78 23.44
CA LYS A 767 -13.31 20.75 22.72
C LYS A 767 -14.31 21.48 23.61
N GLU A 768 -14.98 20.74 24.49
CA GLU A 768 -15.83 21.30 25.53
C GLU A 768 -15.11 22.33 26.42
N ASN A 769 -13.87 22.06 26.83
CA ASN A 769 -13.09 22.97 27.66
C ASN A 769 -12.69 24.22 26.89
N VAL A 770 -12.35 24.09 25.60
CA VAL A 770 -12.13 25.25 24.73
C VAL A 770 -13.40 26.10 24.60
N ILE A 771 -14.56 25.48 24.36
CA ILE A 771 -15.85 26.18 24.19
C ILE A 771 -16.25 26.94 25.46
N VAL A 772 -16.04 26.34 26.64
CA VAL A 772 -16.39 26.94 27.93
C VAL A 772 -15.31 27.90 28.45
N GLY A 773 -14.13 27.94 27.83
CA GLY A 773 -13.02 28.82 28.22
C GLY A 773 -12.21 28.31 29.42
N ARG A 774 -12.12 26.99 29.61
CA ARG A 774 -11.30 26.32 30.64
C ARG A 774 -9.98 25.80 30.05
N LEU A 775 -9.04 25.48 30.94
CA LEU A 775 -7.81 24.77 30.57
C LEU A 775 -8.17 23.40 29.98
N ILE A 776 -7.61 23.09 28.80
CA ILE A 776 -7.79 21.77 28.18
C ILE A 776 -7.14 20.67 29.04
N PRO A 777 -7.72 19.46 29.11
CA PRO A 777 -7.20 18.34 29.90
C PRO A 777 -6.04 17.61 29.18
N ALA A 778 -5.10 18.36 28.61
CA ALA A 778 -3.91 17.86 27.93
C ALA A 778 -2.73 18.83 28.09
N GLY A 779 -1.51 18.33 27.90
CA GLY A 779 -0.29 19.12 28.08
C GLY A 779 -0.26 19.79 29.45
N THR A 780 0.04 21.09 29.52
CA THR A 780 0.10 21.87 30.78
C THR A 780 -1.20 21.89 31.57
N GLY A 781 -2.34 21.63 30.93
CA GLY A 781 -3.63 21.54 31.61
C GLY A 781 -3.92 20.15 32.19
N TRP A 782 -3.02 19.17 32.02
CA TRP A 782 -3.09 17.88 32.70
C TRP A 782 -2.82 18.03 34.20
N GLY A 783 -3.58 17.31 35.03
CA GLY A 783 -3.57 17.50 36.49
C GLY A 783 -2.19 17.44 37.14
N ALA A 784 -1.31 16.55 36.64
CA ALA A 784 0.05 16.39 37.16
C ALA A 784 0.97 17.60 36.88
N TYR A 785 0.65 18.45 35.90
CA TYR A 785 1.49 19.56 35.46
C TYR A 785 0.97 20.95 35.86
N ARG A 786 -0.27 21.04 36.39
CA ARG A 786 -0.90 22.33 36.73
C ARG A 786 -0.15 23.10 37.82
N GLU A 787 0.52 22.40 38.72
CA GLU A 787 1.22 22.99 39.88
C GLU A 787 2.73 22.74 39.85
N THR A 788 3.27 22.22 38.74
CA THR A 788 4.72 22.06 38.59
C THR A 788 5.39 23.37 38.21
N PHE A 789 6.26 23.86 39.10
CA PHE A 789 7.09 25.02 38.85
C PHE A 789 8.30 24.58 38.02
N VAL A 790 8.50 25.15 36.82
CA VAL A 790 9.78 25.01 36.10
C VAL A 790 10.75 25.96 36.80
N PRO A 791 11.76 25.48 37.54
CA PRO A 791 12.77 26.37 38.09
C PRO A 791 13.40 27.13 36.91
N LYS A 792 13.44 28.47 37.00
CA LYS A 792 14.31 29.25 36.11
C LYS A 792 15.69 28.62 36.19
N ARG A 793 16.27 28.28 35.03
CA ARG A 793 17.69 27.91 34.94
C ARG A 793 18.46 28.99 35.70
N THR A 794 18.95 28.65 36.89
CA THR A 794 19.99 29.44 37.55
C THR A 794 21.17 29.42 36.59
N GLU A 795 21.73 30.59 36.30
CA GLU A 795 22.92 30.79 35.46
C GLU A 795 24.20 30.18 36.08
N ASP A 796 24.06 29.20 36.98
CA ASP A 796 25.13 28.60 37.79
C ASP A 796 25.41 27.14 37.42
N VAL A 797 25.32 26.79 36.13
CA VAL A 797 26.17 25.69 35.63
C VAL A 797 27.46 26.36 35.22
N ALA A 798 28.39 26.40 36.19
CA ALA A 798 29.74 26.90 36.02
C ALA A 798 30.32 26.41 34.69
N LEU A 799 30.50 27.35 33.76
CA LEU A 799 31.50 27.24 32.72
C LEU A 799 32.80 26.84 33.41
N SER A 800 33.27 25.63 33.13
CA SER A 800 34.58 25.17 33.58
C SER A 800 35.62 26.23 33.22
N SER A 801 36.42 26.61 34.20
CA SER A 801 37.45 27.66 34.14
C SER A 801 38.55 27.45 33.08
N GLU A 802 38.45 26.41 32.24
CA GLU A 802 39.30 26.20 31.08
C GLU A 802 38.81 26.98 29.84
N ASP A 803 37.51 27.18 29.66
CA ASP A 803 36.94 27.85 28.47
C ASP A 803 37.04 29.38 28.50
N GLN A 804 37.24 29.99 29.67
CA GLN A 804 37.51 31.43 29.76
C GLN A 804 38.96 31.80 29.36
N SER A 805 39.89 30.84 29.39
CA SER A 805 41.28 31.08 29.00
C SER A 805 41.51 31.10 27.48
N SER A 806 40.67 30.37 26.74
CA SER A 806 40.68 30.30 25.28
C SER A 806 39.98 31.51 24.63
N LEU A 807 38.93 32.05 25.25
CA LEU A 807 38.24 33.27 24.78
C LEU A 807 39.07 34.56 24.97
N ASN A 808 39.84 34.67 26.07
CA ASN A 808 40.67 35.87 26.33
C ASN A 808 41.98 35.93 25.51
N LYS A 809 42.41 34.83 24.88
CA LYS A 809 43.56 34.84 23.96
C LYS A 809 43.23 35.33 22.55
N VAL A 810 41.97 35.29 22.12
CA VAL A 810 41.56 35.74 20.77
C VAL A 810 41.33 37.25 20.71
N HIS A 811 41.04 37.92 21.84
CA HIS A 811 40.83 39.37 21.88
C HIS A 811 42.07 40.22 22.23
N SER A 812 43.21 39.62 22.55
CA SER A 812 44.44 40.37 22.87
C SER A 812 45.50 40.39 21.77
N SER A 813 45.25 39.75 20.61
CA SER A 813 46.19 39.71 19.49
C SER A 813 45.79 40.56 18.28
N SER A 814 44.78 41.44 18.39
CA SER A 814 44.34 42.34 17.32
C SER A 814 44.60 43.82 17.58
N ASP A 815 45.38 44.17 18.61
CA ASP A 815 45.92 45.52 18.82
C ASP A 815 47.42 45.44 19.13
N LYS A 816 48.23 45.19 18.08
CA LYS A 816 49.59 45.72 17.90
C LYS A 816 50.11 45.42 16.49
#